data_AF-A0A918VF58-F1
#
_entry.id   AF-A0A918VF58-F1
#
_cell.length_a   1.000
_cell.length_b   1.000
_cell.length_c   1.000
_cell.angle_alpha   90.00
_cell.angle_beta   90.00
_cell.angle_gamma   90.00
#
_symmetry.space_group_name_H-M   'P 1'
#
loop_
_entity.id
_entity.type
_entity.pdbx_description
1 polymer ?
#
loop_
_entity_poly.entity_id
_entity_poly.type
_entity_poly.pdbx_seq_one_letter_code
_entity_poly.pdbx_strand_id
1 'polypeptide(L)'
;MIKSEVKTTCSYCGVGCGIIVKKDNNNKVFVEGDKDHPVNKGMLCSKGMNLHYVANDTSDRILYPEMRWSRSHPRERVSWDDALDRAASVFKSIIKKHGPDSVAFYVSGQSLTEEYYIANKLTKGFIGTNNIDTNSRLCMSSAVVGYKKTFGEDSVPISYADIELADTFLITGANPAWCHPILFRRLEKHKEDNPNVKIIVIDPRKTDTANFADLHLQLLPGTDVVLYNAIGRCLYKSGLIDEDFIANNTDGFKAYKDLILGTSLRKASKICGVSEDDIKKAAKYIGLSKGFISMWAMGLNQSVVGTDKNVSLLNLSLITGQVGKPGAGPFSLTGQPNAMGGREVGGMANLLAVHKDLMNEEHRREVAQFWGVDKINPKPGLTATEMFDALESGKLKAVWIACTNPLVSLPNLNKIEKAMKSSKFVVVQDISHKSDTVGFADLVLPAAGWLEKEGTMTNSERRISYLPKEIEAPGEARPDVEIFCDFAQRMGFRGFNFNNASEIYDEYASMTKGTNIDVSFLNYDRLKTEGTFQWPVPEHRHQGTPRLFADKKFYTPSQRAQFNIPSTIENTSVLPSDDFPLILTTGRVRDQWHTMTKTGKVSRLKTHYPTPVLEINPVDAYLYKIKDGDITEIKGENGEVRVRAKVTDTIKKGVVFLPMHWGKQLQSNLNRANNLTNTHVDPTSKEPDFKFTRVAVSKYKKPAEKIVIAGAGAAAFRFVQNYRENNEVDEIHVFSKEPNLFYNRVLLPEYVTEELSWEQLLKIKERELNKLNIHLHPETYIASIDKKNKVVIDNNHEEHGYDKLILATGSRAFIPKDVQIDLPGRFTMRNKLDADKFKSYLEATGLLPEEQHVVIVGGGLLGLELAAAMKHKNAKITIVQRASRLMERQLDKISSKLLALDVQERGIQIYFDNEVSTVFDDEDTNELNITLKSGKLITANAIVYAIGTIPNVDIARENGIICSRGVKVNQHLQSSDPDIFAIGEIAEFNNQLFGITSAAEEQANILANFIAGDISCAYNGSVLMNILKFNDLNLCSIGEINVPDNDDSYEEIVFTDIKKRYYKKCIVKDDLLIGAVLMGDKNEFAEFKTMIENKTEMADKRDKLLRGSSNDVPVLGKLVCSCSQVGAGNIQEAIAKGCDDFTELCNKTGAGLGCGSCKTEVRELLQNSKVLV
;
A
#
# COMPACT_ATOMS: atom_id res chain seq x y z
N MET A 1 -19.68 11.03 -21.50
CA MET A 1 -20.01 12.49 -21.45
C MET A 1 -19.89 12.93 -20.01
N ILE A 2 -19.37 14.13 -19.75
CA ILE A 2 -19.23 14.68 -18.39
C ILE A 2 -20.56 15.28 -17.96
N LYS A 3 -21.06 14.88 -16.79
CA LYS A 3 -22.31 15.35 -16.18
C LYS A 3 -22.09 16.64 -15.38
N SER A 4 -20.99 16.71 -14.63
CA SER A 4 -20.63 17.89 -13.85
C SER A 4 -19.13 17.94 -13.56
N GLU A 5 -18.66 19.13 -13.22
CA GLU A 5 -17.27 19.43 -12.87
C GLU A 5 -17.23 20.32 -11.62
N VAL A 6 -16.32 20.04 -10.68
CA VAL A 6 -16.12 20.88 -9.49
C VAL A 6 -14.64 20.99 -9.12
N LYS A 7 -14.26 22.11 -8.51
CA LYS A 7 -12.93 22.34 -7.94
C LYS A 7 -12.89 21.93 -6.47
N THR A 8 -11.82 21.27 -6.06
CA THR A 8 -11.58 20.79 -4.69
C THR A 8 -10.08 20.68 -4.41
N THR A 9 -9.70 20.16 -3.25
CA THR A 9 -8.30 19.99 -2.83
C THR A 9 -8.01 18.54 -2.47
N CYS A 10 -6.79 18.08 -2.77
CA CYS A 10 -6.28 16.76 -2.44
C CYS A 10 -6.27 16.50 -0.92
N SER A 11 -6.81 15.35 -0.50
CA SER A 11 -6.90 14.96 0.92
C SER A 11 -5.75 14.07 1.42
N TYR A 12 -4.55 14.19 0.83
CA TYR A 12 -3.37 13.41 1.24
C TYR A 12 -2.38 14.21 2.08
N CYS A 13 -1.32 14.78 1.50
CA CYS A 13 -0.32 15.51 2.28
C CYS A 13 -0.75 16.96 2.55
N GLY A 14 -0.08 17.63 3.50
CA GLY A 14 -0.31 19.03 3.88
C GLY A 14 0.04 20.07 2.81
N VAL A 15 0.15 19.70 1.54
CA VAL A 15 0.41 20.64 0.43
C VAL A 15 -0.87 21.36 0.00
N GLY A 16 -2.01 20.65 -0.06
CA GLY A 16 -3.26 21.23 -0.55
C GLY A 16 -3.26 21.48 -2.06
N CYS A 17 -2.98 20.44 -2.87
CA CYS A 17 -3.04 20.54 -4.33
C CYS A 17 -4.48 20.67 -4.82
N GLY A 18 -4.78 21.64 -5.68
CA GLY A 18 -6.08 21.81 -6.32
C GLY A 18 -6.35 20.73 -7.37
N ILE A 19 -7.56 20.22 -7.35
CA ILE A 19 -8.06 19.14 -8.20
C ILE A 19 -9.37 19.59 -8.84
N ILE A 20 -9.52 19.29 -10.13
CA ILE A 20 -10.80 19.32 -10.83
C ILE A 20 -11.36 17.89 -10.81
N VAL A 21 -12.55 17.74 -10.23
CA VAL A 21 -13.31 16.49 -10.19
C VAL A 21 -14.34 16.51 -11.31
N LYS A 22 -14.33 15.49 -12.16
CA LYS A 22 -15.31 15.29 -13.23
C LYS A 22 -16.14 14.05 -12.91
N LYS A 23 -17.48 14.18 -13.00
CA LYS A 23 -18.40 13.04 -12.88
C LYS A 23 -18.97 12.70 -14.24
N ASP A 24 -19.00 11.42 -14.58
CA ASP A 24 -19.72 10.96 -15.76
C ASP A 24 -21.22 10.73 -15.49
N ASN A 25 -21.93 10.22 -16.50
CA ASN A 25 -23.36 9.93 -16.39
C ASN A 25 -23.68 8.80 -15.39
N ASN A 26 -22.71 7.94 -15.08
CA ASN A 26 -22.81 6.84 -14.12
C ASN A 26 -22.33 7.27 -12.72
N ASN A 27 -22.11 8.57 -12.51
CA ASN A 27 -21.54 9.17 -11.30
C ASN A 27 -20.13 8.66 -10.94
N LYS A 28 -19.39 8.04 -11.87
CA LYS A 28 -17.98 7.70 -11.63
C LYS A 28 -17.15 8.98 -11.59
N VAL A 29 -16.25 9.06 -10.61
CA VAL A 29 -15.36 10.19 -10.39
C VAL A 29 -14.08 10.01 -11.20
N PHE A 30 -13.64 11.10 -11.84
CA PHE A 30 -12.33 11.28 -12.44
C PHE A 30 -11.68 12.53 -11.88
N VAL A 31 -10.35 12.57 -11.85
CA VAL A 31 -9.61 13.72 -11.31
C VAL A 31 -8.52 14.19 -12.27
N GLU A 32 -8.36 15.50 -12.36
CA GLU A 32 -7.21 16.15 -13.00
C GLU A 32 -6.72 17.31 -12.12
N GLY A 33 -5.50 17.79 -12.36
CA GLY A 33 -4.97 18.92 -11.59
C GLY A 33 -5.59 20.24 -12.05
N ASP A 34 -6.01 21.08 -11.10
CA ASP A 34 -6.48 22.43 -11.41
C ASP A 34 -5.30 23.32 -11.82
N LYS A 35 -5.27 23.73 -13.10
CA LYS A 35 -4.22 24.57 -13.69
C LYS A 35 -4.17 25.96 -13.06
N ASP A 36 -5.30 26.46 -12.59
CA ASP A 36 -5.43 27.80 -12.01
C ASP A 36 -5.09 27.82 -10.52
N HIS A 37 -4.99 26.65 -9.87
CA HIS A 37 -4.79 26.59 -8.44
C HIS A 37 -3.35 27.01 -8.05
N PRO A 38 -3.18 27.98 -7.12
CA PRO A 38 -1.89 28.64 -6.88
C PRO A 38 -0.82 27.71 -6.29
N VAL A 39 -1.24 26.63 -5.62
CA VAL A 39 -0.33 25.68 -4.95
C VAL A 39 0.40 24.80 -5.97
N ASN A 40 -0.34 24.14 -6.85
CA ASN A 40 0.17 23.06 -7.69
C ASN A 40 0.17 23.37 -9.18
N LYS A 41 -0.52 24.43 -9.64
CA LYS A 41 -0.50 24.89 -11.05
C LYS A 41 -0.76 23.74 -12.03
N GLY A 42 -1.77 22.90 -11.74
CA GLY A 42 -2.15 21.74 -12.54
C GLY A 42 -1.34 20.46 -12.29
N MET A 43 -0.25 20.50 -11.52
CA MET A 43 0.54 19.31 -11.22
C MET A 43 -0.12 18.44 -10.16
N LEU A 44 -0.05 17.11 -10.31
CA LEU A 44 -0.45 16.15 -9.27
C LEU A 44 0.63 15.07 -9.10
N CYS A 45 0.83 14.61 -7.87
CA CYS A 45 1.70 13.46 -7.60
C CYS A 45 0.99 12.15 -7.91
N SER A 46 1.72 11.02 -7.91
CA SER A 46 1.16 9.67 -8.13
C SER A 46 -0.08 9.38 -7.28
N LYS A 47 -0.07 9.79 -6.00
CA LYS A 47 -1.24 9.63 -5.12
C LYS A 47 -2.42 10.49 -5.54
N GLY A 48 -2.18 11.76 -5.89
CA GLY A 48 -3.21 12.73 -6.27
C GLY A 48 -3.91 12.37 -7.59
N MET A 49 -3.16 11.96 -8.61
CA MET A 49 -3.72 11.55 -9.91
C MET A 49 -4.64 10.33 -9.79
N ASN A 50 -4.39 9.48 -8.79
CA ASN A 50 -5.10 8.22 -8.58
C ASN A 50 -6.08 8.27 -7.41
N LEU A 51 -6.41 9.46 -6.91
CA LEU A 51 -7.34 9.64 -5.79
C LEU A 51 -8.76 9.19 -6.15
N HIS A 52 -9.16 9.33 -7.41
CA HIS A 52 -10.46 8.87 -7.91
C HIS A 52 -10.68 7.37 -7.74
N TYR A 53 -9.66 6.52 -7.92
CA TYR A 53 -9.76 5.08 -7.64
C TYR A 53 -10.09 4.79 -6.17
N VAL A 54 -9.62 5.62 -5.24
CA VAL A 54 -9.96 5.49 -3.81
C VAL A 54 -11.40 5.93 -3.54
N ALA A 55 -11.88 6.96 -4.23
CA ALA A 55 -13.26 7.43 -4.10
C ALA A 55 -14.28 6.46 -4.71
N ASN A 56 -13.95 5.87 -5.86
CA ASN A 56 -14.82 4.92 -6.57
C ASN A 56 -14.80 3.51 -5.93
N ASP A 57 -13.70 3.07 -5.30
CA ASP A 57 -13.60 1.75 -4.65
C ASP A 57 -14.23 1.72 -3.25
N THR A 58 -15.46 1.21 -3.18
CA THR A 58 -16.23 1.05 -1.94
C THR A 58 -16.13 -0.34 -1.30
N SER A 59 -15.25 -1.23 -1.80
CA SER A 59 -15.24 -2.66 -1.47
C SER A 59 -14.95 -3.01 0.00
N ASP A 60 -14.30 -2.12 0.75
CA ASP A 60 -13.98 -2.29 2.17
C ASP A 60 -14.62 -1.20 3.05
N ARG A 61 -15.57 -0.44 2.51
CA ARG A 61 -16.19 0.67 3.23
C ARG A 61 -17.04 0.14 4.37
N ILE A 62 -16.97 0.82 5.51
CA ILE A 62 -17.90 0.59 6.61
C ILE A 62 -19.22 1.23 6.21
N LEU A 63 -20.26 0.40 6.03
CA LEU A 63 -21.55 0.83 5.49
C LEU A 63 -22.59 1.17 6.56
N TYR A 64 -22.49 0.54 7.74
CA TYR A 64 -23.49 0.63 8.80
C TYR A 64 -22.81 0.71 10.17
N PRO A 65 -23.45 1.31 11.19
CA PRO A 65 -22.99 1.17 12.56
C PRO A 65 -22.90 -0.31 12.97
N GLU A 66 -21.81 -0.67 13.63
CA GLU A 66 -21.61 -2.03 14.13
C GLU A 66 -21.26 -1.99 15.62
N MET A 67 -21.89 -2.83 16.44
CA MET A 67 -21.75 -2.77 17.90
C MET A 67 -21.61 -4.15 18.53
N ARG A 68 -20.82 -4.22 19.61
CA ARG A 68 -20.78 -5.37 20.52
C ARG A 68 -21.64 -5.08 21.74
N TRP A 69 -22.57 -5.98 22.06
CA TRP A 69 -23.34 -5.90 23.31
C TRP A 69 -22.47 -6.17 24.56
N SER A 70 -21.46 -7.02 24.40
CA SER A 70 -20.42 -7.36 25.39
C SER A 70 -19.13 -7.71 24.65
N ARG A 71 -17.97 -7.61 25.31
CA ARG A 71 -16.67 -7.96 24.71
C ARG A 71 -16.56 -9.41 24.25
N SER A 72 -17.33 -10.31 24.86
CA SER A 72 -17.43 -11.72 24.47
C SER A 72 -18.36 -11.97 23.29
N HIS A 73 -19.18 -10.99 22.90
CA HIS A 73 -20.13 -11.15 21.80
C HIS A 73 -19.51 -10.73 20.47
N PRO A 74 -19.95 -11.33 19.34
CA PRO A 74 -19.60 -10.82 18.03
C PRO A 74 -20.11 -9.38 17.86
N ARG A 75 -19.51 -8.66 16.92
CA ARG A 75 -19.99 -7.34 16.53
C ARG A 75 -21.07 -7.51 15.46
N GLU A 76 -22.18 -6.80 15.62
CA GLU A 76 -23.36 -6.93 14.76
C GLU A 76 -23.78 -5.56 14.23
N ARG A 77 -24.44 -5.53 13.06
CA ARG A 77 -25.04 -4.30 12.52
C ARG A 77 -26.14 -3.81 13.48
N VAL A 78 -26.16 -2.50 13.73
CA VAL A 78 -27.20 -1.83 14.53
C VAL A 78 -27.69 -0.56 13.85
N SER A 79 -28.79 0.02 14.34
CA SER A 79 -29.25 1.32 13.88
C SER A 79 -28.34 2.44 14.39
N TRP A 80 -28.38 3.60 13.73
CA TRP A 80 -27.70 4.80 14.22
C TRP A 80 -28.23 5.27 15.58
N ASP A 81 -29.53 5.11 15.84
CA ASP A 81 -30.13 5.47 17.11
C ASP A 81 -29.58 4.59 18.24
N ASP A 82 -29.60 3.28 18.08
CA ASP A 82 -29.06 2.34 19.07
C ASP A 82 -27.57 2.59 19.33
N ALA A 83 -26.80 2.82 18.26
CA ALA A 83 -25.36 3.09 18.33
C ALA A 83 -25.05 4.35 19.17
N LEU A 84 -25.71 5.47 18.86
CA LEU A 84 -25.43 6.75 19.52
C LEU A 84 -26.10 6.88 20.89
N ASP A 85 -27.28 6.29 21.11
CA ASP A 85 -27.88 6.18 22.44
C ASP A 85 -27.02 5.35 23.38
N ARG A 86 -26.45 4.24 22.88
CA ARG A 86 -25.51 3.44 23.64
C ARG A 86 -24.25 4.24 23.96
N ALA A 87 -23.65 4.89 22.97
CA ALA A 87 -22.45 5.69 23.16
C ALA A 87 -22.69 6.79 24.21
N ALA A 88 -23.76 7.57 24.06
CA ALA A 88 -24.10 8.64 25.00
C ALA A 88 -24.38 8.09 26.40
N SER A 89 -25.14 7.00 26.52
CA SER A 89 -25.43 6.37 27.82
C SER A 89 -24.17 5.87 28.52
N VAL A 90 -23.26 5.22 27.79
CA VAL A 90 -21.98 4.72 28.33
C VAL A 90 -21.09 5.88 28.76
N PHE A 91 -20.94 6.92 27.93
CA PHE A 91 -20.16 8.11 28.27
C PHE A 91 -20.73 8.82 29.50
N LYS A 92 -22.05 9.07 29.56
CA LYS A 92 -22.72 9.64 30.76
C LYS A 92 -22.43 8.81 32.01
N SER A 93 -22.57 7.49 31.93
CA SER A 93 -22.33 6.60 33.07
C SER A 93 -20.87 6.64 33.53
N ILE A 94 -19.93 6.62 32.59
CA ILE A 94 -18.49 6.67 32.89
C ILE A 94 -18.12 8.01 33.52
N ILE A 95 -18.54 9.13 32.90
CA ILE A 95 -18.28 10.48 33.39
C ILE A 95 -18.89 10.69 34.78
N LYS A 96 -20.14 10.26 34.99
CA LYS A 96 -20.81 10.34 36.30
C LYS A 96 -20.05 9.59 37.40
N LYS A 97 -19.47 8.43 37.07
CA LYS A 97 -18.79 7.56 38.05
C LYS A 97 -17.33 7.92 38.27
N HIS A 98 -16.63 8.39 37.25
CA HIS A 98 -15.17 8.53 37.22
C HIS A 98 -14.68 9.95 36.90
N GLY A 99 -15.59 10.90 36.66
CA GLY A 99 -15.28 12.27 36.26
C GLY A 99 -15.03 12.41 34.75
N PRO A 100 -14.99 13.64 34.24
CA PRO A 100 -14.87 13.92 32.80
C PRO A 100 -13.53 13.47 32.22
N ASP A 101 -12.44 13.49 33.01
CA ASP A 101 -11.11 13.04 32.57
C ASP A 101 -11.00 11.50 32.37
N SER A 102 -12.10 10.77 32.55
CA SER A 102 -12.17 9.32 32.30
C SER A 102 -12.56 8.94 30.87
N VAL A 103 -12.84 9.92 30.01
CA VAL A 103 -13.08 9.75 28.57
C VAL A 103 -12.13 10.60 27.74
N ALA A 104 -11.85 10.20 26.49
CA ALA A 104 -10.98 10.95 25.59
C ALA A 104 -11.37 10.80 24.11
N PHE A 105 -10.92 11.77 23.30
CA PHE A 105 -11.06 11.78 21.85
C PHE A 105 -9.66 11.78 21.20
N TYR A 106 -9.38 10.78 20.37
CA TYR A 106 -8.17 10.73 19.55
C TYR A 106 -8.54 10.91 18.07
N VAL A 107 -8.32 12.12 17.58
CA VAL A 107 -8.74 12.57 16.24
C VAL A 107 -7.55 12.71 15.29
N SER A 108 -7.74 13.25 14.09
CA SER A 108 -6.78 13.13 12.99
C SER A 108 -6.65 14.39 12.17
N GLY A 109 -5.43 14.73 11.73
CA GLY A 109 -5.16 15.82 10.78
C GLY A 109 -5.73 15.58 9.39
N GLN A 110 -6.51 14.52 9.20
CA GLN A 110 -7.33 14.25 8.03
C GLN A 110 -8.77 14.78 8.15
N SER A 111 -9.22 15.14 9.37
CA SER A 111 -10.53 15.74 9.61
C SER A 111 -10.62 17.14 9.02
N LEU A 112 -11.83 17.53 8.61
CA LEU A 112 -12.14 18.89 8.18
C LEU A 112 -12.13 19.85 9.38
N THR A 113 -11.94 21.14 9.13
CA THR A 113 -11.81 22.16 10.19
C THR A 113 -13.06 22.21 11.08
N GLU A 114 -14.23 22.04 10.48
CA GLU A 114 -15.54 22.02 11.15
C GLU A 114 -15.65 20.81 12.10
N GLU A 115 -15.22 19.64 11.65
CA GLU A 115 -15.22 18.39 12.44
C GLU A 115 -14.30 18.54 13.65
N TYR A 116 -13.11 19.09 13.42
CA TYR A 116 -12.15 19.37 14.46
C TYR A 116 -12.67 20.37 15.49
N TYR A 117 -13.30 21.45 15.01
CA TYR A 117 -13.87 22.48 15.86
C TYR A 117 -14.97 21.91 16.76
N ILE A 118 -15.91 21.14 16.20
CA ILE A 118 -16.97 20.50 16.98
C ILE A 118 -16.41 19.48 17.98
N ALA A 119 -15.45 18.65 17.59
CA ALA A 119 -14.81 17.71 18.51
C ALA A 119 -14.13 18.42 19.68
N ASN A 120 -13.44 19.54 19.43
CA ASN A 120 -12.80 20.34 20.47
C ASN A 120 -13.82 21.05 21.37
N LYS A 121 -14.83 21.71 20.79
CA LYS A 121 -15.94 22.37 21.49
C LYS A 121 -16.66 21.40 22.42
N LEU A 122 -17.03 20.23 21.90
CA LEU A 122 -17.66 19.14 22.67
C LEU A 122 -16.78 18.70 23.84
N THR A 123 -15.51 18.39 23.58
CA THR A 123 -14.64 17.79 24.59
C THR A 123 -14.29 18.78 25.71
N LYS A 124 -13.79 19.98 25.35
CA LYS A 124 -13.30 20.97 26.32
C LYS A 124 -14.41 21.78 26.95
N GLY A 125 -15.39 22.20 26.14
CA GLY A 125 -16.48 23.05 26.58
C GLY A 125 -17.55 22.30 27.36
N PHE A 126 -18.05 21.19 26.81
CA PHE A 126 -19.28 20.56 27.31
C PHE A 126 -19.05 19.31 28.15
N ILE A 127 -18.14 18.42 27.74
CA ILE A 127 -17.71 17.30 28.58
C ILE A 127 -16.88 17.81 29.76
N GLY A 128 -16.12 18.89 29.55
CA GLY A 128 -15.32 19.55 30.59
C GLY A 128 -13.96 18.88 30.84
N THR A 129 -13.44 18.14 29.86
CA THR A 129 -12.09 17.56 29.88
C THR A 129 -11.25 18.11 28.74
N ASN A 130 -9.94 18.23 28.96
CA ASN A 130 -9.01 18.58 27.89
C ASN A 130 -8.44 17.34 27.16
N ASN A 131 -8.96 16.14 27.44
CA ASN A 131 -8.55 14.87 26.83
C ASN A 131 -8.99 14.73 25.37
N ILE A 132 -8.52 15.63 24.52
CA ILE A 132 -8.55 15.53 23.07
C ILE A 132 -7.13 15.72 22.56
N ASP A 133 -6.65 14.80 21.71
CA ASP A 133 -5.39 14.99 21.01
C ASP A 133 -5.49 14.40 19.60
N THR A 134 -4.50 14.69 18.78
CA THR A 134 -4.50 14.28 17.38
C THR A 134 -3.19 13.62 17.01
N ASN A 135 -3.18 12.83 15.95
CA ASN A 135 -1.93 12.33 15.35
C ASN A 135 -0.95 13.44 14.92
N SER A 136 -1.37 14.71 14.84
CA SER A 136 -0.47 15.86 14.70
C SER A 136 0.51 15.99 15.87
N ARG A 137 0.17 15.48 17.07
CA ARG A 137 1.10 15.30 18.20
C ARG A 137 2.35 14.54 17.79
N LEU A 138 2.18 13.52 16.96
CA LEU A 138 3.23 12.62 16.50
C LEU A 138 4.03 13.22 15.33
N CYS A 139 3.70 14.43 14.86
CA CYS A 139 4.15 14.93 13.56
C CYS A 139 4.74 16.35 13.61
N MET A 140 4.00 17.30 14.20
CA MET A 140 4.33 18.73 14.10
C MET A 140 4.55 19.40 15.45
N SER A 141 4.34 18.71 16.57
CA SER A 141 4.26 19.37 17.87
C SER A 141 5.54 20.12 18.25
N SER A 142 6.70 19.59 17.88
CA SER A 142 7.99 20.24 18.13
C SER A 142 8.19 21.50 17.29
N ALA A 143 7.71 21.51 16.04
CA ALA A 143 7.73 22.70 15.18
C ALA A 143 6.82 23.81 15.70
N VAL A 144 5.62 23.44 16.17
CA VAL A 144 4.66 24.36 16.81
C VAL A 144 5.29 25.05 18.01
N VAL A 145 5.95 24.28 18.89
CA VAL A 145 6.66 24.85 20.05
C VAL A 145 7.81 25.74 19.59
N GLY A 146 8.55 25.36 18.55
CA GLY A 146 9.59 26.19 17.94
C GLY A 146 9.06 27.55 17.48
N TYR A 147 8.00 27.57 16.67
CA TYR A 147 7.35 28.80 16.22
C TYR A 147 6.84 29.64 17.39
N LYS A 148 6.14 29.03 18.36
CA LYS A 148 5.62 29.74 19.54
C LYS A 148 6.75 30.39 20.35
N LYS A 149 7.87 29.68 20.56
CA LYS A 149 9.03 30.21 21.29
C LYS A 149 9.74 31.33 20.54
N THR A 150 9.81 31.26 19.22
CA THR A 150 10.57 32.24 18.40
C THR A 150 9.73 33.45 18.01
N PHE A 151 8.47 33.25 17.60
CA PHE A 151 7.58 34.28 17.04
C PHE A 151 6.38 34.62 17.92
N GLY A 152 6.16 33.91 19.02
CA GLY A 152 5.07 34.16 19.98
C GLY A 152 3.84 33.26 19.79
N GLU A 153 3.61 32.78 18.57
CA GLU A 153 2.50 31.88 18.21
C GLU A 153 2.93 30.83 17.18
N ASP A 154 2.08 29.84 16.89
CA ASP A 154 2.25 28.88 15.79
C ASP A 154 2.02 29.56 14.42
N SER A 155 2.91 30.46 14.05
CA SER A 155 2.80 31.30 12.86
C SER A 155 3.88 30.93 11.85
N VAL A 156 3.49 30.15 10.83
CA VAL A 156 4.35 29.88 9.68
C VAL A 156 4.53 31.19 8.90
N PRO A 157 5.74 31.74 8.71
CA PRO A 157 5.91 33.10 8.19
C PRO A 157 5.82 33.24 6.66
N ILE A 158 5.96 32.13 5.93
CA ILE A 158 6.26 32.12 4.48
C ILE A 158 5.04 31.70 3.62
N SER A 159 5.10 31.91 2.30
CA SER A 159 4.20 31.29 1.30
C SER A 159 4.98 30.33 0.38
N TYR A 160 4.29 29.39 -0.26
CA TYR A 160 4.87 28.61 -1.36
C TYR A 160 5.41 29.44 -2.51
N ALA A 161 4.86 30.65 -2.75
CA ALA A 161 5.39 31.57 -3.77
C ALA A 161 6.83 32.03 -3.48
N ASP A 162 7.32 31.85 -2.25
CA ASP A 162 8.70 32.16 -1.90
C ASP A 162 9.70 31.14 -2.44
N ILE A 163 9.26 29.93 -2.81
CA ILE A 163 10.13 28.93 -3.45
C ILE A 163 10.72 29.48 -4.74
N GLU A 164 9.94 30.21 -5.54
CA GLU A 164 10.42 30.80 -6.78
C GLU A 164 11.24 32.10 -6.58
N LEU A 165 11.41 32.56 -5.34
CA LEU A 165 12.14 33.80 -5.02
C LEU A 165 13.44 33.55 -4.25
N ALA A 166 13.56 32.40 -3.59
CA ALA A 166 14.74 32.06 -2.80
C ALA A 166 15.93 31.64 -3.67
N ASP A 167 17.14 31.89 -3.21
CA ASP A 167 18.38 31.45 -3.87
C ASP A 167 19.16 30.40 -3.05
N THR A 168 18.82 30.20 -1.77
CA THR A 168 19.37 29.13 -0.94
C THR A 168 18.27 28.39 -0.17
N PHE A 169 18.32 27.06 -0.22
CA PHE A 169 17.44 26.14 0.50
C PHE A 169 18.26 25.27 1.45
N LEU A 170 17.81 25.16 2.70
CA LEU A 170 18.26 24.15 3.65
C LEU A 170 17.13 23.18 3.94
N ILE A 171 17.18 21.99 3.35
CA ILE A 171 16.19 20.93 3.59
C ILE A 171 16.76 19.98 4.63
N THR A 172 16.14 19.89 5.80
CA THR A 172 16.68 19.12 6.94
C THR A 172 15.66 18.20 7.56
N GLY A 173 16.03 16.93 7.78
CA GLY A 173 15.14 15.90 8.32
C GLY A 173 13.84 15.74 7.51
N ALA A 174 13.92 15.91 6.19
CA ALA A 174 12.79 15.89 5.27
C ALA A 174 13.16 15.31 3.91
N ASN A 175 12.23 14.56 3.31
CA ASN A 175 12.33 14.07 1.93
C ASN A 175 11.14 14.58 1.09
N PRO A 176 11.08 15.88 0.77
CA PRO A 176 10.00 16.48 -0.01
C PRO A 176 9.84 15.86 -1.40
N ALA A 177 10.89 15.29 -2.00
CA ALA A 177 10.78 14.57 -3.27
C ALA A 177 9.71 13.47 -3.24
N TRP A 178 9.52 12.79 -2.10
CA TRP A 178 8.52 11.73 -1.92
C TRP A 178 7.30 12.18 -1.11
N CYS A 179 7.53 12.96 -0.04
CA CYS A 179 6.49 13.30 0.92
C CYS A 179 5.67 14.53 0.50
N HIS A 180 6.30 15.47 -0.21
CA HIS A 180 5.68 16.71 -0.70
C HIS A 180 6.04 16.98 -2.17
N PRO A 181 5.78 16.03 -3.09
CA PRO A 181 6.44 16.03 -4.40
C PRO A 181 6.21 17.32 -5.19
N ILE A 182 5.03 17.93 -5.08
CA ILE A 182 4.69 19.17 -5.78
C ILE A 182 5.56 20.36 -5.34
N LEU A 183 5.83 20.49 -4.04
CA LEU A 183 6.73 21.55 -3.55
C LEU A 183 8.15 21.31 -4.06
N PHE A 184 8.58 20.05 -4.07
CA PHE A 184 9.88 19.69 -4.61
C PHE A 184 9.96 19.89 -6.13
N ARG A 185 8.88 19.63 -6.90
CA ARG A 185 8.83 19.92 -8.34
C ARG A 185 8.97 21.42 -8.62
N ARG A 186 8.35 22.27 -7.80
CA ARG A 186 8.50 23.73 -7.90
C ARG A 186 9.95 24.15 -7.64
N LEU A 187 10.57 23.58 -6.61
CA LEU A 187 11.98 23.82 -6.28
C LEU A 187 12.93 23.33 -7.38
N GLU A 188 12.71 22.13 -7.94
CA GLU A 188 13.49 21.62 -9.07
C GLU A 188 13.38 22.54 -10.28
N LYS A 189 12.16 22.93 -10.67
CA LYS A 189 11.93 23.86 -11.76
C LYS A 189 12.62 25.21 -11.51
N HIS A 190 12.53 25.72 -10.28
CA HIS A 190 13.19 26.97 -9.91
C HIS A 190 14.71 26.88 -10.06
N LYS A 191 15.34 25.76 -9.63
CA LYS A 191 16.78 25.53 -9.82
C LYS A 191 17.16 25.31 -11.28
N GLU A 192 16.33 24.65 -12.07
CA GLU A 192 16.52 24.51 -13.52
C GLU A 192 16.52 25.87 -14.21
N ASP A 193 15.54 26.73 -13.87
CA ASP A 193 15.43 28.08 -14.41
C ASP A 193 16.54 29.01 -13.84
N ASN A 194 17.09 28.69 -12.65
CA ASN A 194 18.11 29.47 -11.96
C ASN A 194 19.26 28.58 -11.44
N PRO A 195 20.26 28.21 -12.27
CA PRO A 195 21.32 27.26 -11.91
C PRO A 195 22.19 27.64 -10.70
N ASN A 196 22.15 28.91 -10.28
CA ASN A 196 22.89 29.41 -9.12
C ASN A 196 22.23 29.07 -7.78
N VAL A 197 20.96 28.67 -7.78
CA VAL A 197 20.23 28.26 -6.57
C VAL A 197 20.99 27.13 -5.86
N LYS A 198 21.19 27.29 -4.55
CA LYS A 198 21.89 26.31 -3.71
C LYS A 198 20.93 25.52 -2.84
N ILE A 199 21.07 24.21 -2.85
CA ILE A 199 20.29 23.28 -2.05
C ILE A 199 21.24 22.51 -1.14
N ILE A 200 21.03 22.66 0.17
CA ILE A 200 21.72 21.92 1.21
C ILE A 200 20.73 20.91 1.79
N VAL A 201 21.12 19.65 1.91
CA VAL A 201 20.30 18.61 2.54
C VAL A 201 21.01 18.05 3.76
N ILE A 202 20.31 17.99 4.90
CA ILE A 202 20.78 17.33 6.13
C ILE A 202 19.87 16.13 6.39
N ASP A 203 20.40 14.93 6.15
CA ASP A 203 19.68 13.67 6.38
C ASP A 203 20.70 12.52 6.51
N PRO A 204 20.59 11.59 7.49
CA PRO A 204 21.47 10.43 7.56
C PRO A 204 21.32 9.49 6.35
N ARG A 205 20.20 9.55 5.64
CA ARG A 205 19.92 8.78 4.43
C ARG A 205 20.12 9.67 3.20
N LYS A 206 20.80 9.16 2.20
CA LYS A 206 20.93 9.76 0.87
C LYS A 206 19.63 9.55 0.10
N THR A 207 18.61 10.34 0.45
CA THR A 207 17.29 10.32 -0.18
C THR A 207 17.33 10.91 -1.59
N ASP A 208 16.27 10.75 -2.39
CA ASP A 208 16.13 11.47 -3.68
C ASP A 208 16.29 12.98 -3.55
N THR A 209 15.85 13.56 -2.43
CA THR A 209 16.07 14.98 -2.14
C THR A 209 17.57 15.27 -1.96
N ALA A 210 18.28 14.42 -1.22
CA ALA A 210 19.73 14.53 -1.00
C ALA A 210 20.53 14.31 -2.29
N ASN A 211 20.12 13.37 -3.14
CA ASN A 211 20.73 13.11 -4.45
C ASN A 211 20.69 14.34 -5.37
N PHE A 212 19.66 15.19 -5.24
CA PHE A 212 19.52 16.42 -6.03
C PHE A 212 20.27 17.63 -5.44
N ALA A 213 20.78 17.52 -4.22
CA ALA A 213 21.37 18.64 -3.48
C ALA A 213 22.75 19.03 -4.00
N ASP A 214 23.14 20.31 -3.84
CA ASP A 214 24.51 20.76 -4.08
C ASP A 214 25.45 20.37 -2.93
N LEU A 215 24.89 20.13 -1.75
CA LEU A 215 25.60 19.72 -0.55
C LEU A 215 24.72 18.81 0.30
N HIS A 216 25.14 17.56 0.48
CA HIS A 216 24.51 16.62 1.41
C HIS A 216 25.37 16.47 2.67
N LEU A 217 24.84 16.91 3.80
CA LEU A 217 25.44 16.72 5.12
C LEU A 217 24.84 15.45 5.74
N GLN A 218 25.48 14.31 5.49
CA GLN A 218 25.04 13.02 6.01
C GLN A 218 25.42 12.87 7.50
N LEU A 219 24.71 13.55 8.40
CA LEU A 219 25.00 13.58 9.83
C LEU A 219 24.76 12.24 10.55
N LEU A 220 25.35 12.09 11.73
CA LEU A 220 24.95 11.08 12.71
C LEU A 220 23.60 11.46 13.33
N PRO A 221 22.61 10.54 13.36
CA PRO A 221 21.28 10.85 13.91
C PRO A 221 21.34 11.46 15.32
N GLY A 222 20.52 12.49 15.57
CA GLY A 222 20.44 13.16 16.88
C GLY A 222 21.42 14.32 17.07
N THR A 223 22.35 14.56 16.15
CA THR A 223 23.39 15.61 16.31
C THR A 223 23.02 16.97 15.70
N ASP A 224 21.75 17.14 15.32
CA ASP A 224 21.23 18.31 14.60
C ASP A 224 21.50 19.64 15.31
N VAL A 225 21.27 19.71 16.64
CA VAL A 225 21.50 20.93 17.45
C VAL A 225 22.96 21.38 17.37
N VAL A 226 23.89 20.43 17.46
CA VAL A 226 25.34 20.68 17.36
C VAL A 226 25.69 21.21 15.96
N LEU A 227 25.11 20.60 14.91
CA LEU A 227 25.35 21.00 13.53
C LEU A 227 24.85 22.42 13.26
N TYR A 228 23.63 22.78 13.68
CA TYR A 228 23.10 24.13 13.50
C TYR A 228 23.90 25.17 14.28
N ASN A 229 24.31 24.86 15.51
CA ASN A 229 25.17 25.76 16.28
C ASN A 229 26.55 25.94 15.63
N ALA A 230 27.11 24.90 15.00
CA ALA A 230 28.35 24.99 14.24
C ALA A 230 28.21 25.84 12.97
N ILE A 231 27.10 25.72 12.24
CA ILE A 231 26.77 26.59 11.11
C ILE A 231 26.62 28.04 11.59
N GLY A 232 25.88 28.28 12.67
CA GLY A 232 25.73 29.60 13.29
C GLY A 232 27.07 30.20 13.73
N ARG A 233 27.96 29.39 14.31
CA ARG A 233 29.34 29.78 14.64
C ARG A 233 30.10 30.26 13.41
N CYS A 234 30.04 29.52 12.30
CA CYS A 234 30.69 29.87 11.06
C CYS A 234 30.13 31.18 10.50
N LEU A 235 28.81 31.36 10.46
CA LEU A 235 28.16 32.60 10.04
C LEU A 235 28.66 33.81 10.86
N TYR A 236 28.66 33.68 12.19
CA TYR A 236 29.14 34.71 13.10
C TYR A 236 30.62 35.04 12.89
N LYS A 237 31.49 34.02 12.83
CA LYS A 237 32.94 34.21 12.68
C LYS A 237 33.35 34.77 11.31
N SER A 238 32.54 34.53 10.27
CA SER A 238 32.76 35.04 8.93
C SER A 238 32.12 36.41 8.67
N GLY A 239 31.44 37.00 9.66
CA GLY A 239 30.74 38.28 9.50
C GLY A 239 29.55 38.22 8.55
N LEU A 240 28.95 37.03 8.35
CA LEU A 240 27.82 36.80 7.46
C LEU A 240 26.49 36.77 8.24
N ILE A 241 26.31 37.75 9.13
CA ILE A 241 25.12 37.92 9.98
C ILE A 241 24.43 39.26 9.65
N ASP A 242 23.13 39.36 9.91
CA ASP A 242 22.37 40.60 9.73
C ASP A 242 22.34 41.37 11.06
N GLU A 243 23.40 42.14 11.33
CA GLU A 243 23.57 42.88 12.60
C GLU A 243 22.43 43.87 12.86
N ASP A 244 21.96 44.57 11.81
CA ASP A 244 20.86 45.53 11.90
C ASP A 244 19.54 44.83 12.26
N PHE A 245 19.25 43.69 11.62
CA PHE A 245 18.05 42.93 11.97
C PHE A 245 18.11 42.43 13.41
N ILE A 246 19.25 41.85 13.82
CA ILE A 246 19.47 41.33 15.17
C ILE A 246 19.25 42.43 16.21
N ALA A 247 19.93 43.58 16.04
CA ALA A 247 19.87 44.69 16.99
C ALA A 247 18.46 45.29 17.10
N ASN A 248 17.73 45.38 15.98
CA ASN A 248 16.46 46.11 15.94
C ASN A 248 15.20 45.24 16.06
N ASN A 249 15.28 43.92 15.86
CA ASN A 249 14.07 43.08 15.76
C ASN A 249 14.16 41.77 16.55
N THR A 250 15.24 41.53 17.30
CA THR A 250 15.42 40.30 18.07
C THR A 250 15.84 40.53 19.51
N ASP A 251 15.52 39.58 20.39
CA ASP A 251 16.03 39.51 21.77
C ASP A 251 16.85 38.22 21.95
N GLY A 252 17.70 38.17 22.97
CA GLY A 252 18.43 36.94 23.36
C GLY A 252 19.72 36.62 22.59
N PHE A 253 20.13 37.44 21.61
CA PHE A 253 21.29 37.16 20.75
C PHE A 253 22.60 36.94 21.54
N LYS A 254 22.84 37.67 22.63
CA LYS A 254 24.05 37.51 23.45
C LYS A 254 24.22 36.06 23.95
N ALA A 255 23.16 35.49 24.51
CA ALA A 255 23.19 34.11 24.99
C ALA A 255 23.41 33.12 23.84
N TYR A 256 22.82 33.37 22.67
CA TYR A 256 23.00 32.52 21.49
C TYR A 256 24.44 32.59 20.95
N LYS A 257 25.03 33.79 20.94
CA LYS A 257 26.44 33.98 20.59
C LYS A 257 27.36 33.19 21.52
N ASP A 258 27.13 33.24 22.83
CA ASP A 258 27.94 32.49 23.80
C ASP A 258 27.81 30.97 23.57
N LEU A 259 26.59 30.49 23.28
CA LEU A 259 26.32 29.09 22.93
C LEU A 259 27.11 28.62 21.70
N ILE A 260 27.00 29.30 20.56
CA ILE A 260 27.68 28.90 19.32
C ILE A 260 29.21 29.03 19.41
N LEU A 261 29.70 29.91 20.31
CA LEU A 261 31.12 30.04 20.58
C LEU A 261 31.66 28.95 21.53
N GLY A 262 30.81 28.29 22.31
CA GLY A 262 31.18 27.28 23.30
C GLY A 262 31.72 25.96 22.73
N THR A 263 31.29 25.55 21.54
CA THR A 263 31.81 24.34 20.86
C THR A 263 32.68 24.71 19.66
N SER A 264 33.90 24.17 19.58
CA SER A 264 34.78 24.39 18.43
C SER A 264 34.27 23.66 17.19
N LEU A 265 34.57 24.20 16.00
CA LEU A 265 34.16 23.58 14.73
C LEU A 265 34.69 22.14 14.59
N ARG A 266 35.95 21.91 14.97
CA ARG A 266 36.56 20.57 14.99
C ARG A 266 35.81 19.58 15.88
N LYS A 267 35.39 20.01 17.08
CA LYS A 267 34.60 19.16 17.99
C LYS A 267 33.22 18.88 17.41
N ALA A 268 32.55 19.90 16.87
CA ALA A 268 31.23 19.74 16.24
C ALA A 268 31.27 18.82 15.02
N SER A 269 32.27 18.96 14.14
CA SER A 269 32.50 18.09 12.99
C SER A 269 32.62 16.61 13.41
N LYS A 270 33.41 16.32 14.45
CA LYS A 270 33.54 14.95 14.98
C LYS A 270 32.22 14.41 15.55
N ILE A 271 31.49 15.22 16.33
CA ILE A 271 30.20 14.82 16.90
C ILE A 271 29.19 14.53 15.81
N CYS A 272 29.08 15.40 14.81
CA CYS A 272 28.08 15.27 13.75
C CYS A 272 28.45 14.19 12.71
N GLY A 273 29.73 13.78 12.64
CA GLY A 273 30.22 12.92 11.56
C GLY A 273 30.12 13.58 10.18
N VAL A 274 30.33 14.90 10.13
CA VAL A 274 30.30 15.77 8.93
C VAL A 274 31.61 16.56 8.88
N SER A 275 32.19 16.76 7.70
CA SER A 275 33.48 17.44 7.57
C SER A 275 33.42 18.92 7.96
N GLU A 276 34.52 19.48 8.48
CA GLU A 276 34.59 20.91 8.79
C GLU A 276 34.33 21.78 7.56
N ASP A 277 34.81 21.34 6.39
CA ASP A 277 34.70 22.09 5.15
C ASP A 277 33.28 22.11 4.61
N ASP A 278 32.53 21.01 4.74
CA ASP A 278 31.12 20.98 4.39
C ASP A 278 30.28 21.88 5.33
N ILE A 279 30.60 21.91 6.63
CA ILE A 279 29.93 22.83 7.57
C ILE A 279 30.20 24.29 7.19
N LYS A 280 31.46 24.65 6.88
CA LYS A 280 31.82 25.99 6.39
C LYS A 280 31.12 26.32 5.08
N LYS A 281 31.02 25.34 4.16
CA LYS A 281 30.37 25.50 2.86
C LYS A 281 28.87 25.76 3.02
N ALA A 282 28.20 25.02 3.89
CA ALA A 282 26.79 25.25 4.24
C ALA A 282 26.60 26.66 4.83
N ALA A 283 27.43 27.07 5.79
CA ALA A 283 27.39 28.41 6.36
C ALA A 283 27.64 29.50 5.30
N LYS A 284 28.55 29.28 4.35
CA LYS A 284 28.81 30.22 3.25
C LYS A 284 27.60 30.36 2.32
N TYR A 285 26.97 29.26 1.92
CA TYR A 285 25.76 29.30 1.07
C TYR A 285 24.59 30.01 1.76
N ILE A 286 24.40 29.78 3.06
CA ILE A 286 23.36 30.44 3.85
C ILE A 286 23.68 31.93 4.02
N GLY A 287 24.91 32.26 4.44
CA GLY A 287 25.30 33.63 4.76
C GLY A 287 25.42 34.58 3.56
N LEU A 288 25.59 34.06 2.35
CA LEU A 288 25.63 34.85 1.10
C LEU A 288 24.28 34.91 0.36
N SER A 289 23.26 34.22 0.87
CA SER A 289 21.95 34.16 0.23
C SER A 289 21.24 35.51 0.25
N LYS A 290 20.47 35.81 -0.80
CA LYS A 290 19.50 36.92 -0.80
C LYS A 290 18.17 36.48 -0.20
N GLY A 291 17.75 35.25 -0.50
CA GLY A 291 16.54 34.62 0.04
C GLY A 291 16.85 33.22 0.55
N PHE A 292 16.69 33.02 1.86
CA PHE A 292 16.99 31.75 2.52
C PHE A 292 15.72 31.08 3.05
N ILE A 293 15.44 29.87 2.57
CA ILE A 293 14.36 29.03 3.09
C ILE A 293 14.96 27.82 3.80
N SER A 294 14.59 27.61 5.05
CA SER A 294 14.79 26.32 5.72
C SER A 294 13.51 25.50 5.66
N MET A 295 13.60 24.26 5.18
CA MET A 295 12.47 23.33 5.05
C MET A 295 12.73 22.09 5.90
N TRP A 296 11.81 21.73 6.81
CA TRP A 296 12.01 20.56 7.66
C TRP A 296 10.72 19.80 7.96
N ALA A 297 10.88 18.57 8.46
CA ALA A 297 9.78 17.70 8.82
C ALA A 297 10.18 16.73 9.96
N MET A 298 9.82 15.46 9.80
CA MET A 298 9.82 14.45 10.86
C MET A 298 11.21 14.07 11.38
N GLY A 299 12.27 14.27 10.59
CA GLY A 299 13.64 13.98 11.03
C GLY A 299 14.09 14.84 12.21
N LEU A 300 13.50 16.04 12.35
CA LEU A 300 13.70 16.92 13.50
C LEU A 300 12.61 16.72 14.54
N ASN A 301 11.35 16.72 14.11
CA ASN A 301 10.21 16.79 15.03
C ASN A 301 10.06 15.51 15.88
N GLN A 302 10.23 14.33 15.29
CA GLN A 302 10.05 13.05 15.96
C GLN A 302 11.31 12.64 16.73
N SER A 303 11.65 13.42 17.76
CA SER A 303 12.85 13.27 18.57
C SER A 303 12.61 13.65 20.04
N VAL A 304 13.30 13.02 20.98
CA VAL A 304 13.29 13.43 22.41
C VAL A 304 13.82 14.85 22.68
N VAL A 305 14.51 15.45 21.71
CA VAL A 305 14.98 16.84 21.76
C VAL A 305 14.44 17.65 20.58
N GLY A 306 13.28 17.25 20.05
CA GLY A 306 12.68 17.85 18.85
C GLY A 306 12.45 19.35 18.99
N THR A 307 12.03 19.82 20.16
CA THR A 307 11.86 21.26 20.43
C THR A 307 13.19 22.01 20.28
N ASP A 308 14.27 21.45 20.84
CA ASP A 308 15.61 22.04 20.81
C ASP A 308 16.19 22.07 19.40
N LYS A 309 15.97 21.01 18.61
CA LYS A 309 16.33 20.99 17.18
C LYS A 309 15.64 22.09 16.39
N ASN A 310 14.34 22.30 16.63
CA ASN A 310 13.56 23.32 15.96
C ASN A 310 14.07 24.72 16.30
N VAL A 311 14.20 25.09 17.58
CA VAL A 311 14.68 26.43 17.94
C VAL A 311 16.10 26.71 17.45
N SER A 312 16.99 25.71 17.45
CA SER A 312 18.34 25.85 16.88
C SER A 312 18.34 26.09 15.37
N LEU A 313 17.42 25.47 14.62
CA LEU A 313 17.24 25.74 13.19
C LEU A 313 16.68 27.15 12.97
N LEU A 314 15.66 27.57 13.73
CA LEU A 314 15.07 28.90 13.60
C LEU A 314 16.08 30.02 13.91
N ASN A 315 17.02 29.81 14.84
CA ASN A 315 18.09 30.76 15.12
C ASN A 315 18.98 31.05 13.88
N LEU A 316 19.12 30.10 12.94
CA LEU A 316 19.84 30.36 11.69
C LEU A 316 19.09 31.34 10.78
N SER A 317 17.76 31.32 10.80
CA SER A 317 16.93 32.28 10.07
C SER A 317 17.00 33.67 10.74
N LEU A 318 17.05 33.72 12.08
CA LEU A 318 17.19 34.98 12.82
C LEU A 318 18.57 35.63 12.66
N ILE A 319 19.66 34.85 12.76
CA ILE A 319 21.03 35.39 12.67
C ILE A 319 21.34 35.97 11.29
N THR A 320 20.63 35.51 10.25
CA THR A 320 20.75 36.00 8.88
C THR A 320 19.66 37.00 8.50
N GLY A 321 18.72 37.30 9.41
CA GLY A 321 17.60 38.21 9.14
C GLY A 321 16.64 37.72 8.05
N GLN A 322 16.53 36.41 7.85
CA GLN A 322 15.78 35.78 6.76
C GLN A 322 14.35 35.40 7.21
N VAL A 323 13.61 36.37 7.75
CA VAL A 323 12.20 36.23 8.18
C VAL A 323 11.43 37.49 7.79
N GLY A 324 10.17 37.33 7.34
CA GLY A 324 9.32 38.45 6.92
C GLY A 324 9.76 39.10 5.61
N LYS A 325 10.54 38.40 4.79
CA LYS A 325 11.06 38.90 3.50
C LYS A 325 10.64 37.94 2.37
N PRO A 326 10.43 38.43 1.13
CA PRO A 326 10.19 37.56 -0.02
C PRO A 326 11.36 36.59 -0.24
N GLY A 327 11.06 35.32 -0.53
CA GLY A 327 12.07 34.28 -0.71
C GLY A 327 12.71 33.80 0.59
N ALA A 328 12.18 34.16 1.75
CA ALA A 328 12.82 33.89 3.04
C ALA A 328 11.87 33.35 4.09
N GLY A 329 12.36 32.40 4.89
CA GLY A 329 11.69 32.02 6.13
C GLY A 329 11.87 30.56 6.52
N PRO A 330 11.69 30.25 7.81
CA PRO A 330 11.59 28.89 8.30
C PRO A 330 10.24 28.28 7.93
N PHE A 331 10.28 27.16 7.21
CA PHE A 331 9.11 26.49 6.65
C PHE A 331 8.98 25.00 7.06
N SER A 332 8.17 24.74 8.09
CA SER A 332 7.85 23.37 8.50
C SER A 332 6.86 22.72 7.52
N LEU A 333 7.26 21.59 6.94
CA LEU A 333 6.46 20.84 5.99
C LEU A 333 5.43 19.97 6.71
N THR A 334 4.17 20.39 6.67
CA THR A 334 3.08 19.68 7.36
C THR A 334 2.80 18.33 6.69
N GLY A 335 2.70 17.27 7.48
CA GLY A 335 2.47 15.92 6.98
C GLY A 335 1.06 15.72 6.44
N GLN A 336 0.05 15.79 7.31
CA GLN A 336 -1.36 15.51 7.01
C GLN A 336 -2.10 16.71 6.42
N PRO A 337 -3.23 16.50 5.70
CA PRO A 337 -3.77 17.51 4.81
C PRO A 337 -4.37 18.70 5.55
N ASN A 338 -4.87 18.50 6.77
CA ASN A 338 -5.48 19.52 7.61
C ASN A 338 -4.93 19.54 9.05
N ALA A 339 -3.68 19.09 9.24
CA ALA A 339 -3.06 19.16 10.56
C ALA A 339 -2.91 20.61 11.05
N MET A 340 -2.88 21.61 10.15
CA MET A 340 -2.87 23.02 10.52
C MET A 340 -4.26 23.50 10.99
N GLY A 341 -5.34 23.16 10.29
CA GLY A 341 -6.72 23.43 10.75
C GLY A 341 -7.01 22.86 12.14
N GLY A 342 -6.55 21.63 12.41
CA GLY A 342 -6.65 21.04 13.74
C GLY A 342 -5.92 21.80 14.86
N ARG A 343 -4.87 22.56 14.54
CA ARG A 343 -4.16 23.41 15.52
C ARG A 343 -4.86 24.75 15.71
N GLU A 344 -5.35 25.34 14.62
CA GLU A 344 -6.09 26.60 14.62
C GLU A 344 -7.34 26.53 15.50
N VAL A 345 -8.06 25.40 15.44
CA VAL A 345 -9.27 25.17 16.25
C VAL A 345 -8.98 24.61 17.65
N GLY A 346 -7.71 24.40 18.01
CA GLY A 346 -7.30 23.95 19.34
C GLY A 346 -7.46 22.45 19.61
N GLY A 347 -7.40 21.59 18.60
CA GLY A 347 -7.63 20.14 18.70
C GLY A 347 -6.56 19.31 19.44
N MET A 348 -5.63 19.94 20.15
CA MET A 348 -4.60 19.26 20.95
C MET A 348 -4.84 19.44 22.45
N ALA A 349 -4.30 18.52 23.25
CA ALA A 349 -4.55 18.43 24.69
C ALA A 349 -4.16 19.68 25.50
N ASN A 350 -3.27 20.50 24.94
CA ASN A 350 -2.69 21.68 25.57
C ASN A 350 -3.00 23.01 24.84
N LEU A 351 -3.82 23.01 23.79
CA LEU A 351 -4.18 24.20 23.01
C LEU A 351 -5.62 24.65 23.29
N LEU A 352 -5.94 25.93 23.13
CA LEU A 352 -7.32 26.38 22.94
C LEU A 352 -7.54 26.80 21.49
N ALA A 353 -8.80 26.96 21.10
CA ALA A 353 -9.15 27.46 19.79
C ALA A 353 -8.56 28.86 19.56
N VAL A 354 -8.31 29.18 18.30
CA VAL A 354 -7.83 30.47 17.79
C VAL A 354 -6.51 30.93 18.42
N HIS A 355 -5.58 29.97 18.59
CA HIS A 355 -4.24 30.15 19.18
C HIS A 355 -4.24 30.68 20.62
N LYS A 356 -5.39 30.65 21.31
CA LYS A 356 -5.48 31.04 22.71
C LYS A 356 -4.67 30.05 23.57
N ASP A 357 -3.95 30.61 24.53
CA ASP A 357 -3.14 29.83 25.47
C ASP A 357 -4.00 29.22 26.58
N LEU A 358 -4.02 27.89 26.67
CA LEU A 358 -4.72 27.15 27.72
C LEU A 358 -4.27 27.56 29.13
N MET A 359 -3.01 27.91 29.32
CA MET A 359 -2.47 28.29 30.63
C MET A 359 -2.88 29.70 31.04
N ASN A 360 -3.35 30.53 30.12
CA ASN A 360 -3.83 31.89 30.40
C ASN A 360 -5.31 31.88 30.83
N GLU A 361 -5.59 32.47 31.99
CA GLU A 361 -6.95 32.51 32.56
C GLU A 361 -7.93 33.35 31.74
N GLU A 362 -7.49 34.49 31.22
CA GLU A 362 -8.32 35.36 30.39
C GLU A 362 -8.73 34.65 29.10
N HIS A 363 -7.77 33.99 28.45
CA HIS A 363 -8.01 33.19 27.27
C HIS A 363 -9.04 32.06 27.51
N ARG A 364 -8.95 31.36 28.65
CA ARG A 364 -9.97 30.36 29.02
C ARG A 364 -11.33 30.99 29.21
N ARG A 365 -11.41 32.18 29.82
CA ARG A 365 -12.65 32.92 30.05
C ARG A 365 -13.30 33.35 28.73
N GLU A 366 -12.52 33.90 27.79
CA GLU A 366 -12.99 34.29 26.46
C GLU A 366 -13.59 33.10 25.69
N VAL A 367 -12.89 31.96 25.68
CA VAL A 367 -13.37 30.73 25.02
C VAL A 367 -14.64 30.20 25.70
N ALA A 368 -14.67 30.17 27.05
CA ALA A 368 -15.82 29.74 27.81
C ALA A 368 -17.05 30.61 27.52
N GLN A 369 -16.87 31.93 27.53
CA GLN A 369 -17.93 32.90 27.24
C GLN A 369 -18.45 32.74 25.80
N PHE A 370 -17.56 32.58 24.82
CA PHE A 370 -17.95 32.42 23.42
C PHE A 370 -18.79 31.15 23.19
N TRP A 371 -18.39 30.01 23.77
CA TRP A 371 -19.18 28.77 23.71
C TRP A 371 -20.39 28.76 24.66
N GLY A 372 -20.49 29.75 25.55
CA GLY A 372 -21.52 29.85 26.55
C GLY A 372 -21.43 28.74 27.61
N VAL A 373 -20.24 28.32 28.01
CA VAL A 373 -20.01 27.35 29.09
C VAL A 373 -19.42 28.07 30.31
N ASP A 374 -19.58 27.49 31.51
CA ASP A 374 -19.19 28.18 32.74
C ASP A 374 -17.67 28.39 32.86
N LYS A 375 -16.88 27.39 32.47
CA LYS A 375 -15.41 27.42 32.53
C LYS A 375 -14.79 26.35 31.64
N ILE A 376 -13.54 26.59 31.24
CA ILE A 376 -12.65 25.58 30.66
C ILE A 376 -11.64 25.11 31.71
N ASN A 377 -11.36 23.81 31.74
CA ASN A 377 -10.40 23.22 32.68
C ASN A 377 -8.98 23.81 32.44
N PRO A 378 -8.28 24.32 33.48
CA PRO A 378 -6.94 24.88 33.32
C PRO A 378 -5.85 23.83 33.10
N LYS A 379 -6.12 22.55 33.40
CA LYS A 379 -5.12 21.48 33.32
C LYS A 379 -5.05 20.93 31.90
N PRO A 380 -3.87 20.84 31.26
CA PRO A 380 -3.71 20.12 30.00
C PRO A 380 -4.24 18.69 30.08
N GLY A 381 -4.88 18.23 29.00
CA GLY A 381 -5.34 16.84 28.90
C GLY A 381 -4.20 15.87 28.65
N LEU A 382 -4.56 14.59 28.53
CA LEU A 382 -3.63 13.54 28.15
C LEU A 382 -3.23 13.69 26.67
N THR A 383 -1.94 13.64 26.38
CA THR A 383 -1.44 13.58 25.00
C THR A 383 -1.70 12.22 24.35
N ALA A 384 -1.54 12.13 23.03
CA ALA A 384 -1.83 10.93 22.25
C ALA A 384 -1.19 9.65 22.82
N THR A 385 0.07 9.68 23.28
CA THR A 385 0.72 8.51 23.92
C THR A 385 0.20 8.28 25.34
N GLU A 386 0.05 9.34 26.15
CA GLU A 386 -0.45 9.26 27.52
C GLU A 386 -1.90 8.76 27.61
N MET A 387 -2.73 8.97 26.57
CA MET A 387 -4.08 8.41 26.49
C MET A 387 -4.06 6.89 26.56
N PHE A 388 -3.15 6.23 25.83
CA PHE A 388 -3.07 4.76 25.81
C PHE A 388 -2.42 4.22 27.09
N ASP A 389 -1.49 4.96 27.69
CA ASP A 389 -0.98 4.66 29.03
C ASP A 389 -2.10 4.73 30.09
N ALA A 390 -3.00 5.71 29.95
CA ALA A 390 -4.16 5.86 30.81
C ALA A 390 -5.21 4.77 30.57
N LEU A 391 -5.39 4.29 29.34
CA LEU A 391 -6.25 3.13 29.04
C LEU A 391 -5.69 1.85 29.66
N GLU A 392 -4.39 1.59 29.50
CA GLU A 392 -3.73 0.42 30.07
C GLU A 392 -3.81 0.41 31.60
N SER A 393 -3.50 1.54 32.24
CA SER A 393 -3.59 1.67 33.70
C SER A 393 -5.04 1.75 34.22
N GLY A 394 -6.02 1.86 33.32
CA GLY A 394 -7.43 2.00 33.64
C GLY A 394 -7.81 3.35 34.22
N LYS A 395 -6.96 4.39 34.16
CA LYS A 395 -7.36 5.77 34.49
C LYS A 395 -8.38 6.30 33.48
N LEU A 396 -8.11 6.06 32.20
CA LEU A 396 -9.04 6.31 31.11
C LEU A 396 -9.92 5.07 30.91
N LYS A 397 -11.24 5.28 30.79
CA LYS A 397 -12.22 4.19 30.66
C LYS A 397 -12.72 4.04 29.24
N ALA A 398 -12.99 5.16 28.57
CA ALA A 398 -13.44 5.17 27.18
C ALA A 398 -12.58 6.06 26.30
N VAL A 399 -12.40 5.63 25.05
CA VAL A 399 -11.73 6.42 24.01
C VAL A 399 -12.56 6.38 22.73
N TRP A 400 -12.70 7.55 22.10
CA TRP A 400 -13.25 7.68 20.76
C TRP A 400 -12.12 7.99 19.78
N ILE A 401 -11.88 7.06 18.85
CA ILE A 401 -10.82 7.18 17.84
C ILE A 401 -11.49 7.51 16.51
N ALA A 402 -11.15 8.66 15.92
CA ALA A 402 -11.76 9.13 14.67
C ALA A 402 -10.71 9.40 13.58
N CYS A 403 -10.93 8.82 12.41
CA CYS A 403 -10.15 9.07 11.18
C CYS A 403 -8.63 8.78 11.31
N THR A 404 -8.24 7.83 12.17
CA THR A 404 -6.83 7.49 12.44
C THR A 404 -6.68 6.02 12.87
N ASN A 405 -5.49 5.43 12.65
CA ASN A 405 -5.19 4.02 12.93
C ASN A 405 -4.01 3.88 13.93
N PRO A 406 -4.24 4.09 15.25
CA PRO A 406 -3.21 3.97 16.28
C PRO A 406 -2.51 2.61 16.33
N LEU A 407 -3.18 1.53 15.88
CA LEU A 407 -2.65 0.17 15.87
C LEU A 407 -1.55 -0.06 14.82
N VAL A 408 -1.24 0.96 14.02
CA VAL A 408 -0.07 0.99 13.14
C VAL A 408 0.79 2.23 13.37
N SER A 409 0.20 3.39 13.70
CA SER A 409 0.92 4.67 13.71
C SER A 409 1.57 5.07 15.04
N LEU A 410 1.12 4.54 16.19
CA LEU A 410 1.69 4.89 17.50
C LEU A 410 2.97 4.08 17.81
N PRO A 411 3.84 4.57 18.71
CA PRO A 411 5.01 3.79 19.12
C PRO A 411 4.63 2.63 20.04
N ASN A 412 5.42 1.55 20.01
CA ASN A 412 5.23 0.35 20.82
C ASN A 412 3.82 -0.24 20.69
N LEU A 413 3.52 -0.79 19.51
CA LEU A 413 2.16 -1.28 19.22
C LEU A 413 1.73 -2.45 20.12
N ASN A 414 2.66 -3.21 20.70
CA ASN A 414 2.34 -4.22 21.71
C ASN A 414 1.65 -3.60 22.94
N LYS A 415 2.17 -2.46 23.42
CA LYS A 415 1.54 -1.68 24.51
C LYS A 415 0.18 -1.14 24.10
N ILE A 416 0.08 -0.58 22.88
CA ILE A 416 -1.17 -0.03 22.35
C ILE A 416 -2.25 -1.11 22.25
N GLU A 417 -1.93 -2.31 21.77
CA GLU A 417 -2.87 -3.44 21.75
C GLU A 417 -3.34 -3.83 23.14
N LYS A 418 -2.42 -3.88 24.11
CA LYS A 418 -2.76 -4.20 25.49
C LYS A 418 -3.68 -3.14 26.10
N ALA A 419 -3.42 -1.86 25.83
CA ALA A 419 -4.27 -0.74 26.24
C ALA A 419 -5.69 -0.86 25.65
N MET A 420 -5.79 -1.16 24.35
CA MET A 420 -7.07 -1.34 23.66
C MET A 420 -7.85 -2.54 24.20
N LYS A 421 -7.18 -3.67 24.48
CA LYS A 421 -7.80 -4.84 25.13
C LYS A 421 -8.24 -4.58 26.57
N SER A 422 -7.61 -3.63 27.27
CA SER A 422 -7.88 -3.32 28.68
C SER A 422 -8.94 -2.22 28.89
N SER A 423 -9.18 -1.40 27.86
CA SER A 423 -10.19 -0.34 27.87
C SER A 423 -11.60 -0.84 28.22
N LYS A 424 -12.48 0.03 28.71
CA LYS A 424 -13.89 -0.34 29.01
C LYS A 424 -14.81 -0.13 27.82
N PHE A 425 -14.54 0.86 27.00
CA PHE A 425 -15.34 1.16 25.81
C PHE A 425 -14.49 1.85 24.74
N VAL A 426 -14.46 1.29 23.53
CA VAL A 426 -13.75 1.85 22.38
C VAL A 426 -14.76 2.17 21.28
N VAL A 427 -14.82 3.45 20.89
CA VAL A 427 -15.53 3.89 19.69
C VAL A 427 -14.51 4.09 18.58
N VAL A 428 -14.75 3.52 17.41
CA VAL A 428 -13.94 3.73 16.20
C VAL A 428 -14.80 4.28 15.10
N GLN A 429 -14.49 5.50 14.66
CA GLN A 429 -15.13 6.19 13.56
C GLN A 429 -14.14 6.24 12.39
N ASP A 430 -14.39 5.43 11.36
CA ASP A 430 -13.48 5.23 10.23
C ASP A 430 -14.29 5.01 8.95
N ILE A 431 -13.62 5.07 7.81
CA ILE A 431 -14.21 4.81 6.50
C ILE A 431 -14.02 3.35 6.06
N SER A 432 -13.04 2.62 6.60
CA SER A 432 -12.59 1.32 6.07
C SER A 432 -12.44 0.23 7.12
N HIS A 433 -12.93 -0.98 6.83
CA HIS A 433 -12.70 -2.19 7.64
C HIS A 433 -11.25 -2.68 7.62
N LYS A 434 -10.40 -2.18 6.72
CA LYS A 434 -8.96 -2.51 6.69
C LYS A 434 -8.15 -1.80 7.78
N SER A 435 -8.74 -0.87 8.52
CA SER A 435 -8.09 -0.23 9.66
C SER A 435 -7.90 -1.24 10.80
N ASP A 436 -6.64 -1.54 11.19
CA ASP A 436 -6.32 -2.47 12.29
C ASP A 436 -7.00 -2.11 13.62
N THR A 437 -7.34 -0.83 13.79
CA THR A 437 -8.03 -0.30 14.98
C THR A 437 -9.48 -0.80 15.09
N VAL A 438 -10.17 -1.04 13.95
CA VAL A 438 -11.57 -1.50 13.92
C VAL A 438 -11.74 -2.85 14.61
N GLY A 439 -10.72 -3.71 14.61
CA GLY A 439 -10.75 -5.01 15.29
C GLY A 439 -10.97 -4.90 16.81
N PHE A 440 -10.60 -3.77 17.41
CA PHE A 440 -10.68 -3.53 18.87
C PHE A 440 -11.92 -2.72 19.30
N ALA A 441 -12.73 -2.27 18.34
CA ALA A 441 -13.89 -1.44 18.62
C ALA A 441 -15.00 -2.22 19.34
N ASP A 442 -15.56 -1.60 20.38
CA ASP A 442 -16.85 -1.98 20.97
C ASP A 442 -18.00 -1.38 20.14
N LEU A 443 -17.80 -0.20 19.56
CA LEU A 443 -18.71 0.47 18.63
C LEU A 443 -17.92 1.00 17.42
N VAL A 444 -18.39 0.68 16.22
CA VAL A 444 -17.88 1.18 14.94
C VAL A 444 -18.93 2.10 14.33
N LEU A 445 -18.50 3.30 13.92
CA LEU A 445 -19.36 4.30 13.29
C LEU A 445 -18.88 4.58 11.86
N PRO A 446 -19.72 4.36 10.82
CA PRO A 446 -19.32 4.57 9.44
C PRO A 446 -19.25 6.06 9.10
N ALA A 447 -18.06 6.52 8.74
CA ALA A 447 -17.81 7.92 8.38
C ALA A 447 -17.83 8.14 6.86
N ALA A 448 -18.18 9.37 6.44
CA ALA A 448 -18.05 9.84 5.07
C ALA A 448 -16.60 10.21 4.70
N GLY A 449 -16.18 9.84 3.50
CA GLY A 449 -14.85 10.08 2.93
C GLY A 449 -14.73 11.38 2.15
N TRP A 450 -13.61 11.54 1.44
CA TRP A 450 -13.40 12.69 0.54
C TRP A 450 -14.45 12.68 -0.60
N LEU A 451 -15.03 13.85 -0.91
CA LEU A 451 -16.20 14.06 -1.79
C LEU A 451 -17.56 13.58 -1.27
N GLU A 452 -17.61 12.85 -0.16
CA GLU A 452 -18.89 12.39 0.43
C GLU A 452 -19.44 13.37 1.49
N LYS A 453 -18.62 14.37 1.85
CA LYS A 453 -18.89 15.42 2.83
C LYS A 453 -18.24 16.72 2.39
N GLU A 454 -18.75 17.83 2.91
CA GLU A 454 -18.20 19.17 2.67
C GLU A 454 -17.52 19.75 3.91
N GLY A 455 -16.59 20.69 3.69
CA GLY A 455 -15.95 21.45 4.75
C GLY A 455 -14.71 22.20 4.27
N THR A 456 -13.80 22.52 5.19
CA THR A 456 -12.57 23.24 4.87
C THR A 456 -11.31 22.52 5.36
N MET A 457 -10.19 22.80 4.68
CA MET A 457 -8.85 22.38 5.11
C MET A 457 -7.83 23.52 4.98
N THR A 458 -6.91 23.59 5.94
CA THR A 458 -5.76 24.51 5.93
C THR A 458 -4.46 23.75 5.69
N ASN A 459 -3.73 24.13 4.63
CA ASN A 459 -2.46 23.50 4.23
C ASN A 459 -1.23 24.07 5.00
N SER A 460 -0.01 23.64 4.63
CA SER A 460 1.22 24.05 5.33
C SER A 460 1.55 25.55 5.23
N GLU A 461 1.08 26.24 4.19
CA GLU A 461 1.32 27.69 3.99
C GLU A 461 0.16 28.54 4.51
N ARG A 462 -0.69 27.99 5.40
CA ARG A 462 -1.86 28.65 6.01
C ARG A 462 -3.02 28.89 5.03
N ARG A 463 -3.02 28.22 3.88
CA ARG A 463 -4.05 28.40 2.85
C ARG A 463 -5.26 27.54 3.13
N ILE A 464 -6.40 28.19 3.35
CA ILE A 464 -7.72 27.61 3.56
C ILE A 464 -8.36 27.34 2.19
N SER A 465 -8.86 26.12 2.02
CA SER A 465 -9.58 25.67 0.83
C SER A 465 -10.91 25.03 1.21
N TYR A 466 -11.94 25.22 0.37
CA TYR A 466 -13.21 24.53 0.47
C TYR A 466 -13.17 23.17 -0.22
N LEU A 467 -13.78 22.16 0.40
CA LEU A 467 -13.98 20.83 -0.14
C LEU A 467 -15.49 20.59 -0.29
N PRO A 468 -16.01 20.35 -1.51
CA PRO A 468 -17.42 20.09 -1.75
C PRO A 468 -17.81 18.63 -1.46
N LYS A 469 -19.10 18.42 -1.16
CA LYS A 469 -19.77 17.12 -1.27
C LYS A 469 -20.26 16.93 -2.71
N GLU A 470 -19.81 15.87 -3.37
CA GLU A 470 -20.13 15.57 -4.78
C GLU A 470 -20.69 14.18 -5.04
N ILE A 471 -20.42 13.23 -4.15
CA ILE A 471 -20.94 11.86 -4.23
C ILE A 471 -21.65 11.52 -2.93
N GLU A 472 -22.56 10.55 -2.98
CA GLU A 472 -23.21 10.05 -1.79
C GLU A 472 -22.31 9.10 -1.03
N ALA A 473 -22.35 9.18 0.30
CA ALA A 473 -21.61 8.27 1.15
C ALA A 473 -22.20 6.84 1.02
N PRO A 474 -21.36 5.79 0.92
CA PRO A 474 -21.86 4.42 0.79
C PRO A 474 -22.67 3.95 2.02
N GLY A 475 -23.80 3.28 1.78
CA GLY A 475 -24.65 2.73 2.84
C GLY A 475 -25.32 3.83 3.66
N GLU A 476 -25.17 3.77 4.98
CA GLU A 476 -25.66 4.75 5.95
C GLU A 476 -24.52 5.60 6.55
N ALA A 477 -23.36 5.67 5.89
CA ALA A 477 -22.23 6.46 6.37
C ALA A 477 -22.58 7.96 6.45
N ARG A 478 -22.11 8.65 7.50
CA ARG A 478 -22.41 10.06 7.77
C ARG A 478 -21.14 10.92 7.84
N PRO A 479 -21.18 12.22 7.46
CA PRO A 479 -20.13 13.17 7.77
C PRO A 479 -19.77 13.17 9.26
N ASP A 480 -18.48 13.21 9.59
CA ASP A 480 -17.99 13.11 10.97
C ASP A 480 -18.62 14.17 11.89
N VAL A 481 -18.86 15.36 11.35
CA VAL A 481 -19.47 16.48 12.09
C VAL A 481 -20.90 16.20 12.54
N GLU A 482 -21.69 15.52 11.70
CA GLU A 482 -23.07 15.13 12.03
C GLU A 482 -23.07 14.11 13.17
N ILE A 483 -22.14 13.16 13.14
CA ILE A 483 -21.98 12.13 14.18
C ILE A 483 -21.66 12.77 15.53
N PHE A 484 -20.73 13.74 15.56
CA PHE A 484 -20.38 14.44 16.80
C PHE A 484 -21.52 15.31 17.33
N CYS A 485 -22.25 16.02 16.44
CA CYS A 485 -23.39 16.84 16.83
C CYS A 485 -24.55 15.99 17.39
N ASP A 486 -24.91 14.88 16.74
CA ASP A 486 -25.97 13.97 17.20
C ASP A 486 -25.60 13.36 18.57
N PHE A 487 -24.35 12.88 18.72
CA PHE A 487 -23.84 12.44 20.01
C PHE A 487 -23.93 13.52 21.09
N ALA A 488 -23.53 14.77 20.78
CA ALA A 488 -23.61 15.88 21.72
C ALA A 488 -25.06 16.20 22.16
N GLN A 489 -26.00 16.14 21.22
CA GLN A 489 -27.43 16.32 21.50
C GLN A 489 -27.97 15.20 22.41
N ARG A 490 -27.61 13.93 22.14
CA ARG A 490 -27.97 12.80 23.02
C ARG A 490 -27.30 12.87 24.39
N MET A 491 -26.11 13.49 24.48
CA MET A 491 -25.48 13.84 25.75
C MET A 491 -26.26 14.90 26.54
N GLY A 492 -27.21 15.60 25.90
CA GLY A 492 -28.02 16.66 26.50
C GLY A 492 -27.36 18.04 26.42
N PHE A 493 -26.39 18.22 25.52
CA PHE A 493 -25.66 19.48 25.37
C PHE A 493 -26.31 20.39 24.32
N ARG A 494 -26.36 21.69 24.61
CA ARG A 494 -26.84 22.73 23.69
C ARG A 494 -25.72 23.23 22.78
N GLY A 495 -26.07 23.94 21.70
CA GLY A 495 -25.08 24.57 20.80
C GLY A 495 -24.48 23.63 19.75
N PHE A 496 -25.21 22.54 19.43
CA PHE A 496 -24.86 21.52 18.43
C PHE A 496 -26.00 21.28 17.42
N ASN A 497 -26.99 22.18 17.36
CA ASN A 497 -28.13 22.10 16.44
C ASN A 497 -27.83 22.95 15.20
N PHE A 498 -26.82 22.55 14.43
CA PHE A 498 -26.42 23.20 13.18
C PHE A 498 -27.16 22.57 11.99
N ASN A 499 -27.57 23.38 11.03
CA ASN A 499 -28.28 22.90 9.83
C ASN A 499 -27.32 22.39 8.75
N ASN A 500 -26.09 22.91 8.70
CA ASN A 500 -25.07 22.57 7.71
C ASN A 500 -23.67 22.94 8.20
N ALA A 501 -22.63 22.54 7.44
CA ALA A 501 -21.23 22.80 7.78
C ALA A 501 -20.84 24.29 7.72
N SER A 502 -21.52 25.10 6.88
CA SER A 502 -21.23 26.54 6.76
C SER A 502 -21.50 27.26 8.08
N GLU A 503 -22.60 26.94 8.77
CA GLU A 503 -22.92 27.56 10.07
C GLU A 503 -21.84 27.27 11.13
N ILE A 504 -21.24 26.07 11.08
CA ILE A 504 -20.16 25.67 11.98
C ILE A 504 -18.88 26.44 11.66
N TYR A 505 -18.57 26.56 10.38
CA TYR A 505 -17.44 27.36 9.92
C TYR A 505 -17.62 28.84 10.28
N ASP A 506 -18.82 29.40 10.13
CA ASP A 506 -19.12 30.78 10.48
C ASP A 506 -18.99 31.03 11.99
N GLU A 507 -19.39 30.07 12.84
CA GLU A 507 -19.15 30.14 14.29
C GLU A 507 -17.64 30.16 14.60
N TYR A 508 -16.86 29.27 13.98
CA TYR A 508 -15.41 29.24 14.12
C TYR A 508 -14.75 30.54 13.61
N ALA A 509 -15.10 30.99 12.40
CA ALA A 509 -14.56 32.20 11.80
C ALA A 509 -14.87 33.43 12.67
N SER A 510 -16.07 33.52 13.23
CA SER A 510 -16.45 34.58 14.17
C SER A 510 -15.55 34.59 15.42
N MET A 511 -15.15 33.43 15.92
CA MET A 511 -14.25 33.29 17.07
C MET A 511 -12.83 33.83 16.79
N THR A 512 -12.39 33.83 15.52
CA THR A 512 -11.06 34.31 15.13
C THR A 512 -10.95 35.84 15.08
N LYS A 513 -12.07 36.56 15.16
CA LYS A 513 -12.12 38.01 15.03
C LYS A 513 -11.18 38.72 16.02
N GLY A 514 -10.30 39.59 15.51
CA GLY A 514 -9.33 40.34 16.30
C GLY A 514 -8.12 39.53 16.78
N THR A 515 -7.96 38.28 16.34
CA THR A 515 -6.76 37.47 16.62
C THR A 515 -5.74 37.58 15.47
N ASN A 516 -4.54 37.02 15.65
CA ASN A 516 -3.52 36.97 14.60
C ASN A 516 -3.87 36.01 13.44
N ILE A 517 -4.87 35.15 13.63
CA ILE A 517 -5.37 34.21 12.62
C ILE A 517 -6.74 34.60 12.07
N ASP A 518 -7.16 35.86 12.26
CA ASP A 518 -8.50 36.35 11.94
C ASP A 518 -8.92 36.00 10.51
N VAL A 519 -9.99 35.21 10.39
CA VAL A 519 -10.67 34.85 9.14
C VAL A 519 -12.16 35.18 9.21
N SER A 520 -12.55 36.10 10.10
CA SER A 520 -13.96 36.46 10.34
C SER A 520 -14.68 37.04 9.12
N PHE A 521 -13.94 37.44 8.07
CA PHE A 521 -14.48 37.88 6.78
C PHE A 521 -14.28 36.87 5.63
N LEU A 522 -13.90 35.63 5.95
CA LEU A 522 -13.82 34.53 5.02
C LEU A 522 -14.94 33.54 5.36
N ASN A 523 -15.95 33.45 4.51
CA ASN A 523 -17.06 32.49 4.63
C ASN A 523 -17.01 31.50 3.46
N TYR A 524 -17.91 30.51 3.45
CA TYR A 524 -17.99 29.52 2.37
C TYR A 524 -18.26 30.13 1.00
N ASP A 525 -19.09 31.18 0.90
CA ASP A 525 -19.41 31.82 -0.37
C ASP A 525 -18.14 32.37 -1.04
N ARG A 526 -17.30 33.09 -0.28
CA ARG A 526 -16.01 33.58 -0.77
C ARG A 526 -15.06 32.45 -1.14
N LEU A 527 -15.00 31.38 -0.35
CA LEU A 527 -14.16 30.22 -0.69
C LEU A 527 -14.60 29.51 -1.98
N LYS A 528 -15.92 29.47 -2.24
CA LYS A 528 -16.51 28.87 -3.43
C LYS A 528 -16.35 29.75 -4.68
N THR A 529 -16.47 31.07 -4.53
CA THR A 529 -16.53 32.02 -5.66
C THR A 529 -15.20 32.70 -5.97
N GLU A 530 -14.39 33.01 -4.95
CA GLU A 530 -13.10 33.70 -5.08
C GLU A 530 -11.89 32.74 -4.98
N GLY A 531 -12.09 31.51 -4.46
CA GLY A 531 -11.06 30.48 -4.38
C GLY A 531 -10.43 30.34 -2.98
N THR A 532 -9.10 30.21 -2.91
CA THR A 532 -8.40 29.85 -1.66
C THR A 532 -7.63 31.03 -1.07
N PHE A 533 -7.53 31.10 0.26
CA PHE A 533 -6.99 32.26 0.97
C PHE A 533 -5.97 31.85 2.02
N GLN A 534 -4.89 32.62 2.17
CA GLN A 534 -3.98 32.48 3.31
C GLN A 534 -4.46 33.39 4.43
N TRP A 535 -4.60 32.86 5.65
CA TRP A 535 -4.91 33.69 6.79
C TRP A 535 -3.70 34.54 7.24
N PRO A 536 -3.93 35.72 7.84
CA PRO A 536 -5.24 36.30 8.16
C PRO A 536 -5.99 36.94 6.97
N VAL A 537 -7.31 37.07 7.14
CA VAL A 537 -8.31 37.73 6.28
C VAL A 537 -9.24 38.61 7.17
N PRO A 538 -8.73 39.72 7.74
CA PRO A 538 -9.41 40.46 8.80
C PRO A 538 -10.45 41.48 8.30
N GLU A 539 -10.60 41.65 6.99
CA GLU A 539 -11.47 42.66 6.38
C GLU A 539 -12.25 42.09 5.19
N HIS A 540 -13.40 42.71 4.91
CA HIS A 540 -14.23 42.38 3.76
C HIS A 540 -13.45 42.59 2.44
N ARG A 541 -13.49 41.60 1.52
CA ARG A 541 -12.72 41.57 0.25
C ARG A 541 -11.18 41.53 0.39
N HIS A 542 -10.65 41.29 1.59
CA HIS A 542 -9.22 41.05 1.77
C HIS A 542 -8.78 39.81 0.96
N GLN A 543 -7.66 39.91 0.24
CA GLN A 543 -7.17 38.89 -0.71
C GLN A 543 -6.38 37.75 -0.05
N GLY A 544 -6.24 37.81 1.28
CA GLY A 544 -5.40 36.91 2.07
C GLY A 544 -4.01 37.50 2.33
N THR A 545 -3.27 36.86 3.23
CA THR A 545 -1.97 37.33 3.73
C THR A 545 -0.87 36.32 3.38
N PRO A 546 -0.15 36.51 2.25
CA PRO A 546 0.84 35.54 1.79
C PRO A 546 2.01 35.36 2.77
N ARG A 547 2.49 36.44 3.39
CA ARG A 547 3.65 36.43 4.28
C ARG A 547 3.32 37.14 5.58
N LEU A 548 3.74 36.56 6.69
CA LEU A 548 3.65 37.18 8.00
C LEU A 548 4.95 37.95 8.31
N PHE A 549 4.86 38.90 9.24
CA PHE A 549 6.01 39.64 9.80
C PHE A 549 6.77 40.51 8.78
N ALA A 550 6.13 40.91 7.67
CA ALA A 550 6.74 41.83 6.69
C ALA A 550 7.04 43.22 7.28
N ASP A 551 6.33 43.60 8.34
CA ASP A 551 6.54 44.79 9.15
C ASP A 551 7.59 44.62 10.26
N LYS A 552 8.19 43.42 10.36
CA LYS A 552 9.16 43.00 11.39
C LYS A 552 8.61 43.05 12.82
N LYS A 553 7.29 43.02 12.99
CA LYS A 553 6.64 42.91 14.31
C LYS A 553 6.21 41.47 14.53
N PHE A 554 6.78 40.83 15.54
CA PHE A 554 6.46 39.45 15.90
C PHE A 554 5.34 39.41 16.95
N TYR A 555 4.68 38.26 17.10
CA TYR A 555 3.58 38.09 18.07
C TYR A 555 4.07 37.79 19.49
N THR A 556 5.35 38.07 19.77
CA THR A 556 5.91 38.00 21.12
C THR A 556 5.46 39.24 21.93
N PRO A 557 5.49 39.19 23.27
CA PRO A 557 5.17 40.35 24.09
C PRO A 557 6.04 41.59 23.81
N SER A 558 7.30 41.41 23.41
CA SER A 558 8.20 42.51 23.03
C SER A 558 8.06 42.96 21.58
N GLN A 559 7.23 42.28 20.77
CA GLN A 559 7.15 42.37 19.32
C GLN A 559 8.45 42.05 18.57
N ARG A 560 9.42 41.44 19.25
CA ARG A 560 10.74 41.06 18.71
C ARG A 560 10.90 39.55 18.71
N ALA A 561 11.51 38.98 17.69
CA ALA A 561 11.75 37.54 17.61
C ALA A 561 12.78 37.10 18.66
N GLN A 562 12.64 35.88 19.18
CA GLN A 562 13.47 35.41 20.28
C GLN A 562 14.55 34.44 19.79
N PHE A 563 15.82 34.78 20.00
CA PHE A 563 16.89 33.78 19.97
C PHE A 563 16.74 32.86 21.16
N ASN A 564 16.47 31.59 20.87
CA ASN A 564 16.18 30.59 21.89
C ASN A 564 17.41 29.71 22.13
N ILE A 565 17.75 29.48 23.41
CA ILE A 565 18.80 28.54 23.79
C ILE A 565 18.18 27.16 23.96
N PRO A 566 18.66 26.13 23.26
CA PRO A 566 18.17 24.78 23.44
C PRO A 566 18.45 24.32 24.87
N SER A 567 17.51 23.59 25.48
CA SER A 567 17.63 23.08 26.85
C SER A 567 18.75 22.05 26.99
N THR A 568 19.03 21.31 25.91
CA THR A 568 20.21 20.44 25.78
C THR A 568 20.86 20.61 24.40
N ILE A 569 22.18 20.48 24.35
CA ILE A 569 22.96 20.49 23.12
C ILE A 569 23.11 19.07 22.54
N GLU A 570 23.25 18.09 23.41
CA GLU A 570 23.44 16.69 23.04
C GLU A 570 22.10 15.95 23.05
N ASN A 571 22.00 14.91 22.21
CA ASN A 571 20.81 14.08 22.15
C ASN A 571 20.64 13.28 23.46
N THR A 572 19.41 13.12 23.91
CA THR A 572 19.06 12.36 25.12
C THR A 572 18.39 11.02 24.81
N SER A 573 18.34 10.61 23.54
CA SER A 573 17.88 9.28 23.15
C SER A 573 18.75 8.20 23.81
N VAL A 574 18.16 7.03 24.04
CA VAL A 574 18.88 5.84 24.49
C VAL A 574 19.91 5.46 23.41
N LEU A 575 21.19 5.57 23.75
CA LEU A 575 22.29 5.33 22.83
C LEU A 575 22.45 3.83 22.49
N PRO A 576 23.04 3.50 21.32
CA PRO A 576 23.42 2.12 21.00
C PRO A 576 24.32 1.48 22.06
N SER A 577 24.21 0.16 22.19
CA SER A 577 25.02 -0.67 23.10
C SER A 577 25.49 -1.93 22.38
N ASP A 578 26.29 -2.78 23.04
CA ASP A 578 26.74 -4.05 22.45
C ASP A 578 25.56 -4.96 22.04
N ASP A 579 24.50 -5.00 22.87
CA ASP A 579 23.27 -5.78 22.56
C ASP A 579 22.42 -5.19 21.43
N PHE A 580 22.47 -3.86 21.23
CA PHE A 580 21.66 -3.13 20.25
C PHE A 580 22.55 -2.08 19.54
N PRO A 581 23.42 -2.51 18.62
CA PRO A 581 24.52 -1.68 18.11
C PRO A 581 24.10 -0.68 17.01
N LEU A 582 22.89 -0.81 16.46
CA LEU A 582 22.42 -0.01 15.32
C LEU A 582 21.31 0.96 15.72
N ILE A 583 21.21 2.08 15.00
CA ILE A 583 20.10 3.04 15.13
C ILE A 583 19.07 2.76 14.03
N LEU A 584 17.85 2.41 14.41
CA LEU A 584 16.69 2.37 13.53
C LEU A 584 16.12 3.77 13.33
N THR A 585 15.94 4.12 12.07
CA THR A 585 15.12 5.25 11.62
C THR A 585 13.89 4.73 10.88
N THR A 586 12.73 5.36 11.09
CA THR A 586 11.49 5.01 10.38
C THR A 586 11.07 6.12 9.42
N GLY A 587 10.37 5.80 8.33
CA GLY A 587 9.88 6.82 7.41
C GLY A 587 8.77 6.38 6.48
N ARG A 588 8.80 6.94 5.26
CA ARG A 588 7.74 6.81 4.25
C ARG A 588 8.32 6.31 2.92
N VAL A 589 7.49 5.61 2.13
CA VAL A 589 7.75 5.30 0.72
C VAL A 589 6.91 6.20 -0.17
N ARG A 590 7.38 6.44 -1.41
CA ARG A 590 6.84 7.42 -2.37
C ARG A 590 5.32 7.31 -2.60
N ASP A 591 4.84 6.12 -2.90
CA ASP A 591 3.51 5.89 -3.47
C ASP A 591 2.45 5.50 -2.43
N GLN A 592 2.85 5.29 -1.17
CA GLN A 592 1.93 4.92 -0.10
C GLN A 592 1.63 6.08 0.83
N TRP A 593 0.35 6.23 1.18
CA TRP A 593 -0.12 7.19 2.17
C TRP A 593 -0.32 6.51 3.51
N HIS A 594 0.32 7.08 4.54
CA HIS A 594 0.12 6.73 5.95
C HIS A 594 0.08 5.21 6.20
N THR A 595 -1.06 4.63 6.58
CA THR A 595 -1.22 3.21 6.95
C THR A 595 -1.92 2.41 5.85
N MET A 596 -1.86 2.87 4.60
CA MET A 596 -2.34 2.18 3.40
C MET A 596 -3.85 1.85 3.35
N THR A 597 -4.67 2.37 4.26
CA THR A 597 -6.14 2.19 4.24
C THR A 597 -6.80 2.84 3.01
N LYS A 598 -6.14 3.84 2.41
CA LYS A 598 -6.54 4.48 1.15
C LYS A 598 -5.71 3.95 -0.03
N THR A 599 -4.41 4.27 -0.07
CA THR A 599 -3.53 3.96 -1.21
C THR A 599 -3.23 2.47 -1.41
N GLY A 600 -3.41 1.62 -0.39
CA GLY A 600 -3.18 0.18 -0.52
C GLY A 600 -4.20 -0.54 -1.40
N LYS A 601 -5.32 0.11 -1.74
CA LYS A 601 -6.31 -0.40 -2.69
C LYS A 601 -5.92 -0.17 -4.14
N VAL A 602 -5.21 0.91 -4.42
CA VAL A 602 -4.82 1.31 -5.77
C VAL A 602 -3.67 0.44 -6.25
N SER A 603 -3.89 -0.38 -7.28
CA SER A 603 -2.96 -1.41 -7.74
C SER A 603 -1.62 -0.81 -8.15
N ARG A 604 -1.62 0.22 -9.00
CA ARG A 604 -0.41 0.89 -9.48
C ARG A 604 0.44 1.54 -8.39
N LEU A 605 -0.12 1.87 -7.22
CA LEU A 605 0.65 2.48 -6.12
C LEU A 605 1.43 1.42 -5.31
N LYS A 606 1.09 0.14 -5.44
CA LYS A 606 1.78 -0.97 -4.74
C LYS A 606 3.03 -1.48 -5.48
N THR A 607 3.20 -1.14 -6.76
CA THR A 607 4.22 -1.77 -7.61
C THR A 607 5.66 -1.34 -7.30
N HIS A 608 5.88 -0.13 -6.76
CA HIS A 608 7.22 0.39 -6.49
C HIS A 608 7.85 -0.18 -5.20
N TYR A 609 7.04 -0.39 -4.15
CA TYR A 609 7.43 -1.02 -2.89
C TYR A 609 6.31 -1.99 -2.46
N PRO A 610 6.30 -3.23 -2.99
CA PRO A 610 5.22 -4.19 -2.73
C PRO A 610 5.25 -4.75 -1.30
N THR A 611 6.43 -4.83 -0.69
CA THR A 611 6.66 -5.36 0.66
C THR A 611 7.56 -4.43 1.48
N PRO A 612 7.50 -4.49 2.83
CA PRO A 612 8.45 -3.79 3.67
C PRO A 612 9.85 -4.43 3.55
N VAL A 613 10.88 -3.58 3.47
CA VAL A 613 12.29 -4.01 3.41
C VAL A 613 13.13 -3.21 4.40
N LEU A 614 14.12 -3.86 5.02
CA LEU A 614 15.11 -3.23 5.87
C LEU A 614 16.27 -2.72 5.02
N GLU A 615 16.43 -1.41 4.91
CA GLU A 615 17.62 -0.82 4.27
C GLU A 615 18.80 -0.85 5.26
N ILE A 616 19.90 -1.50 4.88
CA ILE A 616 21.12 -1.67 5.71
C ILE A 616 22.38 -1.33 4.91
N ASN A 617 23.33 -0.65 5.56
CA ASN A 617 24.61 -0.27 4.95
C ASN A 617 25.46 -1.52 4.61
N PRO A 618 26.24 -1.54 3.51
CA PRO A 618 27.05 -2.69 3.13
C PRO A 618 28.08 -3.11 4.19
N VAL A 619 28.64 -2.15 4.93
CA VAL A 619 29.60 -2.45 6.00
C VAL A 619 28.91 -3.18 7.15
N ASP A 620 27.73 -2.70 7.57
CA ASP A 620 26.98 -3.32 8.65
C ASP A 620 26.44 -4.70 8.21
N ALA A 621 25.90 -4.81 6.99
CA ALA A 621 25.49 -6.10 6.42
C ALA A 621 26.64 -7.12 6.39
N TYR A 622 27.85 -6.70 6.01
CA TYR A 622 29.04 -7.56 6.07
C TYR A 622 29.36 -8.02 7.50
N LEU A 623 29.37 -7.09 8.47
CA LEU A 623 29.64 -7.38 9.88
C LEU A 623 28.64 -8.38 10.47
N TYR A 624 27.36 -8.25 10.11
CA TYR A 624 26.28 -9.12 10.60
C TYR A 624 25.97 -10.33 9.70
N LYS A 625 26.79 -10.57 8.67
CA LYS A 625 26.66 -11.70 7.71
C LYS A 625 25.29 -11.74 7.01
N ILE A 626 24.79 -10.58 6.60
CA ILE A 626 23.53 -10.39 5.90
C ILE A 626 23.82 -10.12 4.42
N LYS A 627 23.16 -10.86 3.53
CA LYS A 627 23.17 -10.60 2.08
C LYS A 627 21.89 -9.87 1.66
N ASP A 628 21.93 -9.28 0.48
CA ASP A 628 20.72 -8.71 -0.13
C ASP A 628 19.66 -9.81 -0.32
N GLY A 629 18.40 -9.50 0.02
CA GLY A 629 17.29 -10.44 -0.05
C GLY A 629 17.18 -11.43 1.11
N ASP A 630 18.18 -11.54 2.00
CA ASP A 630 18.10 -12.39 3.19
C ASP A 630 16.92 -11.97 4.08
N ILE A 631 16.22 -12.95 4.66
CA ILE A 631 15.22 -12.70 5.70
C ILE A 631 15.97 -12.32 6.97
N THR A 632 15.67 -11.14 7.51
CA THR A 632 16.32 -10.59 8.72
C THR A 632 15.34 -10.49 9.86
N GLU A 633 15.84 -10.69 11.08
CA GLU A 633 15.13 -10.42 12.32
C GLU A 633 15.74 -9.16 12.95
N ILE A 634 14.89 -8.15 13.13
CA ILE A 634 15.24 -6.88 13.77
C ILE A 634 14.66 -6.93 15.18
N LYS A 635 15.52 -6.84 16.19
CA LYS A 635 15.13 -6.84 17.61
C LYS A 635 15.31 -5.45 18.18
N GLY A 636 14.27 -4.95 18.83
CA GLY A 636 14.32 -3.81 19.74
C GLY A 636 13.85 -4.23 21.13
N GLU A 637 13.89 -3.31 22.09
CA GLU A 637 13.42 -3.59 23.46
C GLU A 637 11.93 -3.93 23.53
N ASN A 638 11.12 -3.35 22.64
CA ASN A 638 9.66 -3.43 22.67
C ASN A 638 9.09 -4.57 21.81
N GLY A 639 9.92 -5.24 21.02
CA GLY A 639 9.49 -6.32 20.14
C GLY A 639 10.46 -6.60 19.01
N GLU A 640 9.98 -7.42 18.07
CA GLU A 640 10.73 -7.84 16.92
C GLU A 640 9.93 -7.68 15.62
N VAL A 641 10.66 -7.54 14.53
CA VAL A 641 10.15 -7.42 13.16
C VAL A 641 10.99 -8.33 12.28
N ARG A 642 10.36 -8.95 11.28
CA ARG A 642 11.01 -9.80 10.30
C ARG A 642 10.65 -9.35 8.89
N VAL A 643 11.68 -8.95 8.14
CA VAL A 643 11.55 -8.49 6.75
C VAL A 643 12.82 -8.84 5.97
N ARG A 644 12.77 -8.73 4.65
CA ARG A 644 13.97 -8.90 3.82
C ARG A 644 14.92 -7.72 3.93
N ALA A 645 16.21 -8.00 3.90
CA ALA A 645 17.26 -6.99 3.81
C ALA A 645 17.34 -6.43 2.38
N LYS A 646 17.57 -5.13 2.29
CA LYS A 646 18.01 -4.42 1.11
C LYS A 646 19.35 -3.77 1.42
N VAL A 647 20.44 -4.33 0.90
CA VAL A 647 21.79 -3.83 1.15
C VAL A 647 22.04 -2.61 0.26
N THR A 648 22.29 -1.44 0.85
CA THR A 648 22.44 -0.18 0.12
C THR A 648 23.38 0.79 0.81
N ASP A 649 24.24 1.44 0.04
CA ASP A 649 25.18 2.49 0.47
C ASP A 649 24.50 3.85 0.75
N THR A 650 23.20 3.98 0.44
CA THR A 650 22.42 5.20 0.65
C THR A 650 22.15 5.50 2.12
N ILE A 651 22.24 4.51 3.03
CA ILE A 651 22.07 4.71 4.47
C ILE A 651 23.43 4.77 5.17
N LYS A 652 23.58 5.67 6.14
CA LYS A 652 24.83 5.84 6.90
C LYS A 652 25.17 4.57 7.69
N LYS A 653 26.46 4.24 7.77
CA LYS A 653 26.96 3.17 8.66
C LYS A 653 26.48 3.40 10.11
N GLY A 654 26.06 2.33 10.77
CA GLY A 654 25.49 2.32 12.12
C GLY A 654 24.00 2.66 12.15
N VAL A 655 23.37 2.88 10.99
CA VAL A 655 21.96 3.28 10.86
C VAL A 655 21.25 2.32 9.90
N VAL A 656 20.03 1.93 10.27
CA VAL A 656 19.12 1.15 9.43
C VAL A 656 17.80 1.88 9.24
N PHE A 657 17.10 1.58 8.15
CA PHE A 657 15.82 2.20 7.83
C PHE A 657 14.72 1.17 7.56
N LEU A 658 13.55 1.41 8.13
CA LEU A 658 12.35 0.61 7.90
C LEU A 658 11.10 1.49 7.73
N PRO A 659 10.33 1.36 6.64
CA PRO A 659 9.09 2.10 6.45
C PRO A 659 7.96 1.60 7.35
N MET A 660 7.08 2.51 7.82
CA MET A 660 6.05 2.17 8.83
C MET A 660 4.69 1.74 8.27
N HIS A 661 4.52 1.71 6.94
CA HIS A 661 3.20 1.66 6.30
C HIS A 661 2.36 0.41 6.58
N TRP A 662 3.00 -0.73 6.87
CA TRP A 662 2.35 -2.03 6.98
C TRP A 662 1.82 -2.32 8.40
N GLY A 663 0.55 -2.72 8.48
CA GLY A 663 -0.11 -3.20 9.69
C GLY A 663 0.09 -4.71 9.94
N LYS A 664 -0.84 -5.35 10.67
CA LYS A 664 -0.75 -6.80 10.93
C LYS A 664 -0.99 -7.61 9.66
N GLN A 665 -0.19 -8.67 9.50
CA GLN A 665 -0.43 -9.73 8.52
C GLN A 665 -0.59 -11.06 9.27
N LEU A 666 -1.66 -11.82 9.01
CA LEU A 666 -2.01 -13.05 9.77
C LEU A 666 -2.04 -12.88 11.30
N GLN A 667 -2.51 -11.74 11.80
CA GLN A 667 -2.44 -11.37 13.22
C GLN A 667 -1.02 -11.30 13.81
N SER A 668 0.00 -11.42 12.96
CA SER A 668 1.41 -11.34 13.33
C SER A 668 1.90 -9.90 13.40
N ASN A 669 2.88 -9.72 14.26
CA ASN A 669 3.53 -8.46 14.59
C ASN A 669 4.78 -8.19 13.75
N LEU A 670 5.23 -9.19 12.98
CA LEU A 670 6.55 -9.20 12.38
C LEU A 670 6.75 -8.17 11.26
N ASN A 671 5.71 -7.54 10.72
CA ASN A 671 5.85 -6.57 9.62
C ASN A 671 5.60 -5.12 10.05
N ARG A 672 5.42 -4.88 11.35
CA ARG A 672 5.07 -3.55 11.87
C ARG A 672 6.27 -2.85 12.46
N ALA A 673 6.83 -1.88 11.73
CA ALA A 673 8.01 -1.14 12.16
C ALA A 673 7.89 -0.53 13.57
N ASN A 674 6.71 -0.01 13.93
CA ASN A 674 6.48 0.65 15.21
C ASN A 674 6.35 -0.31 16.41
N ASN A 675 6.50 -1.63 16.22
CA ASN A 675 6.77 -2.54 17.34
C ASN A 675 8.19 -2.36 17.89
N LEU A 676 9.13 -1.89 17.07
CA LEU A 676 10.53 -1.71 17.47
C LEU A 676 10.75 -0.39 18.22
N THR A 677 9.95 0.63 17.92
CA THR A 677 10.18 2.01 18.34
C THR A 677 10.06 2.17 19.86
N ASN A 678 10.90 3.02 20.44
CA ASN A 678 10.84 3.36 21.86
C ASN A 678 9.64 4.26 22.20
N THR A 679 9.39 4.48 23.50
CA THR A 679 8.27 5.29 24.01
C THR A 679 8.70 6.64 24.60
N HIS A 680 9.96 7.04 24.43
CA HIS A 680 10.42 8.34 24.90
C HIS A 680 9.83 9.46 24.05
N VAL A 681 9.62 10.62 24.69
CA VAL A 681 9.03 11.80 24.07
C VAL A 681 9.83 13.04 24.42
N ASP A 682 9.75 14.08 23.58
CA ASP A 682 10.25 15.40 23.92
C ASP A 682 9.56 15.93 25.19
N PRO A 683 10.30 16.48 26.17
CA PRO A 683 9.73 16.88 27.45
C PRO A 683 8.71 18.03 27.32
N THR A 684 8.84 18.87 26.29
CA THR A 684 8.00 20.06 26.06
C THR A 684 6.87 19.75 25.08
N SER A 685 7.19 19.27 23.88
CA SER A 685 6.21 19.02 22.82
C SER A 685 5.49 17.68 22.97
N LYS A 686 6.02 16.77 23.80
CA LYS A 686 5.51 15.40 23.99
C LYS A 686 5.48 14.58 22.69
N GLU A 687 6.31 14.95 21.72
CA GLU A 687 6.42 14.24 20.45
C GLU A 687 7.36 13.02 20.58
N PRO A 688 7.05 11.84 19.99
CA PRO A 688 7.84 10.63 20.21
C PRO A 688 9.12 10.53 19.38
N ASP A 689 10.10 9.79 19.89
CA ASP A 689 11.44 9.58 19.32
C ASP A 689 11.51 8.53 18.19
N PHE A 690 10.64 8.65 17.17
CA PHE A 690 10.56 7.67 16.07
C PHE A 690 11.81 7.58 15.18
N LYS A 691 12.67 8.61 15.20
CA LYS A 691 13.87 8.70 14.35
C LYS A 691 15.13 8.21 15.03
N PHE A 692 15.02 7.69 16.26
CA PHE A 692 16.15 7.15 16.98
C PHE A 692 15.70 5.99 17.87
N THR A 693 15.90 4.75 17.43
CA THR A 693 15.67 3.58 18.29
C THR A 693 16.83 2.61 18.15
N ARG A 694 17.46 2.20 19.25
CA ARG A 694 18.51 1.18 19.19
C ARG A 694 17.92 -0.19 18.83
N VAL A 695 18.56 -0.89 17.89
CA VAL A 695 18.14 -2.22 17.43
C VAL A 695 19.35 -3.12 17.19
N ALA A 696 19.09 -4.42 17.17
CA ALA A 696 20.02 -5.44 16.68
C ALA A 696 19.41 -6.07 15.42
N VAL A 697 20.25 -6.35 14.43
CA VAL A 697 19.81 -7.01 13.19
C VAL A 697 20.61 -8.30 13.03
N SER A 698 19.90 -9.39 12.78
CA SER A 698 20.52 -10.67 12.48
C SER A 698 19.82 -11.34 11.30
N LYS A 699 20.53 -12.25 10.63
CA LYS A 699 19.89 -13.15 9.68
C LYS A 699 18.91 -14.05 10.44
N TYR A 700 17.66 -14.10 10.00
CA TYR A 700 16.68 -15.01 10.56
C TYR A 700 17.09 -16.45 10.28
N LYS A 701 17.04 -17.30 11.31
CA LYS A 701 17.26 -18.73 11.20
C LYS A 701 16.06 -19.43 11.79
N LYS A 702 15.27 -20.09 10.95
CA LYS A 702 14.19 -20.92 11.45
C LYS A 702 14.73 -22.24 12.01
N PRO A 703 14.01 -22.87 12.96
CA PRO A 703 14.28 -24.25 13.36
C PRO A 703 14.21 -25.21 12.17
N ALA A 704 15.02 -26.26 12.21
CA ALA A 704 14.91 -27.36 11.26
C ALA A 704 13.55 -28.05 11.49
N GLU A 705 12.81 -28.22 10.40
CA GLU A 705 11.47 -28.82 10.41
C GLU A 705 11.42 -29.97 9.39
N LYS A 706 10.55 -30.94 9.64
CA LYS A 706 10.19 -31.98 8.68
C LYS A 706 8.94 -31.58 7.90
N ILE A 707 9.09 -31.43 6.59
CA ILE A 707 8.03 -31.07 5.67
C ILE A 707 7.58 -32.31 4.92
N VAL A 708 6.32 -32.69 5.07
CA VAL A 708 5.70 -33.76 4.28
C VAL A 708 4.84 -33.15 3.19
N ILE A 709 5.02 -33.62 1.96
CA ILE A 709 4.26 -33.20 0.78
C ILE A 709 3.48 -34.40 0.25
N ALA A 710 2.15 -34.31 0.29
CA ALA A 710 1.26 -35.30 -0.30
C ALA A 710 0.96 -34.90 -1.77
N GLY A 711 1.66 -35.53 -2.70
CA GLY A 711 1.56 -35.30 -4.15
C GLY A 711 2.86 -34.78 -4.77
N ALA A 712 3.18 -35.23 -5.98
CA ALA A 712 4.41 -34.89 -6.71
C ALA A 712 4.16 -34.15 -8.05
N GLY A 713 3.08 -33.37 -8.11
CA GLY A 713 2.73 -32.57 -9.28
C GLY A 713 3.58 -31.30 -9.46
N ALA A 714 3.17 -30.43 -10.40
CA ALA A 714 3.86 -29.18 -10.69
C ALA A 714 4.00 -28.25 -9.48
N ALA A 715 2.97 -28.17 -8.62
CA ALA A 715 2.98 -27.33 -7.43
C ALA A 715 4.03 -27.81 -6.41
N ALA A 716 4.06 -29.11 -6.12
CA ALA A 716 5.04 -29.73 -5.22
C ALA A 716 6.47 -29.52 -5.72
N PHE A 717 6.72 -29.79 -7.00
CA PHE A 717 8.02 -29.57 -7.62
C PHE A 717 8.51 -28.13 -7.44
N ARG A 718 7.65 -27.16 -7.77
CA ARG A 718 7.97 -25.73 -7.68
C ARG A 718 8.17 -25.28 -6.24
N PHE A 719 7.41 -25.83 -5.30
CA PHE A 719 7.60 -25.55 -3.88
C PHE A 719 9.01 -26.01 -3.47
N VAL A 720 9.40 -27.24 -3.78
CA VAL A 720 10.72 -27.76 -3.41
C VAL A 720 11.85 -26.92 -4.03
N GLN A 721 11.75 -26.55 -5.31
CA GLN A 721 12.75 -25.70 -5.96
C GLN A 721 12.90 -24.35 -5.24
N ASN A 722 11.80 -23.60 -5.09
CA ASN A 722 11.82 -22.28 -4.48
C ASN A 722 12.23 -22.33 -3.00
N TYR A 723 11.85 -23.40 -2.31
CA TYR A 723 12.17 -23.58 -0.90
C TYR A 723 13.66 -23.86 -0.68
N ARG A 724 14.28 -24.66 -1.55
CA ARG A 724 15.72 -24.95 -1.49
C ARG A 724 16.62 -23.77 -1.84
N GLU A 725 16.10 -22.72 -2.47
CA GLU A 725 16.83 -21.45 -2.62
C GLU A 725 17.02 -20.72 -1.28
N ASN A 726 16.15 -20.96 -0.30
CA ASN A 726 16.13 -20.24 0.99
C ASN A 726 16.50 -21.14 2.19
N ASN A 727 16.32 -22.45 2.08
CA ASN A 727 16.58 -23.41 3.16
C ASN A 727 17.19 -24.72 2.64
N GLU A 728 18.37 -25.05 3.14
CA GLU A 728 19.13 -26.27 2.78
C GLU A 728 19.07 -27.37 3.86
N VAL A 729 18.44 -27.11 5.01
CA VAL A 729 18.57 -27.95 6.23
C VAL A 729 17.32 -28.76 6.58
N ASP A 730 16.14 -28.32 6.17
CA ASP A 730 14.88 -29.00 6.48
C ASP A 730 14.77 -30.34 5.75
N GLU A 731 14.17 -31.33 6.41
CA GLU A 731 13.88 -32.65 5.86
C GLU A 731 12.60 -32.57 5.03
N ILE A 732 12.64 -32.94 3.74
CA ILE A 732 11.47 -32.89 2.85
C ILE A 732 11.14 -34.30 2.36
N HIS A 733 9.92 -34.75 2.62
CA HIS A 733 9.39 -36.01 2.12
C HIS A 733 8.30 -35.74 1.09
N VAL A 734 8.41 -36.31 -0.10
CA VAL A 734 7.41 -36.18 -1.17
C VAL A 734 6.80 -37.54 -1.44
N PHE A 735 5.51 -37.68 -1.16
CA PHE A 735 4.74 -38.89 -1.39
C PHE A 735 3.97 -38.78 -2.70
N SER A 736 4.03 -39.81 -3.53
CA SER A 736 3.37 -39.85 -4.82
C SER A 736 2.67 -41.18 -5.03
N LYS A 737 1.38 -41.13 -5.41
CA LYS A 737 0.68 -42.32 -5.89
C LYS A 737 1.25 -42.84 -7.22
N GLU A 738 1.87 -41.96 -8.02
CA GLU A 738 2.45 -42.31 -9.32
C GLU A 738 3.93 -42.72 -9.16
N PRO A 739 4.43 -43.70 -9.93
CA PRO A 739 5.83 -44.11 -9.93
C PRO A 739 6.76 -43.06 -10.54
N ASN A 740 6.23 -42.25 -11.47
CA ASN A 740 6.99 -41.22 -12.17
C ASN A 740 6.68 -39.84 -11.58
N LEU A 741 7.71 -39.14 -11.09
CA LEU A 741 7.57 -37.85 -10.43
C LEU A 741 8.00 -36.69 -11.34
N PHE A 742 7.49 -35.49 -11.05
CA PHE A 742 7.97 -34.22 -11.62
C PHE A 742 8.04 -34.16 -13.15
N TYR A 743 6.96 -34.52 -13.83
CA TYR A 743 6.83 -34.39 -15.28
C TYR A 743 5.72 -33.39 -15.67
N ASN A 744 5.77 -32.89 -16.91
CA ASN A 744 4.77 -31.97 -17.44
C ASN A 744 3.60 -32.74 -18.07
N ARG A 745 2.56 -33.01 -17.28
CA ARG A 745 1.34 -33.70 -17.75
C ARG A 745 0.57 -32.99 -18.87
N VAL A 746 0.80 -31.69 -19.09
CA VAL A 746 0.17 -30.93 -20.19
C VAL A 746 0.73 -31.36 -21.55
N LEU A 747 1.87 -32.05 -21.58
CA LEU A 747 2.51 -32.54 -22.80
C LEU A 747 2.22 -34.03 -23.09
N LEU A 748 1.27 -34.64 -22.35
CA LEU A 748 0.88 -36.03 -22.59
C LEU A 748 0.28 -36.26 -23.99
N PRO A 749 -0.52 -35.35 -24.58
CA PRO A 749 -0.99 -35.51 -25.96
C PRO A 749 0.15 -35.69 -26.97
N GLU A 750 1.18 -34.84 -26.90
CA GLU A 750 2.36 -34.89 -27.77
C GLU A 750 3.26 -36.13 -27.48
N TYR A 751 3.22 -36.65 -26.25
CA TYR A 751 3.88 -37.91 -25.87
C TYR A 751 3.20 -39.14 -26.49
N VAL A 752 1.86 -39.18 -26.47
CA VAL A 752 1.07 -40.26 -27.10
C VAL A 752 1.35 -40.33 -28.60
N THR A 753 1.54 -39.18 -29.24
CA THR A 753 1.87 -39.09 -30.67
C THR A 753 3.36 -39.17 -30.96
N GLU A 754 4.21 -39.39 -29.96
CA GLU A 754 5.67 -39.54 -30.11
C GLU A 754 6.38 -38.31 -30.72
N GLU A 755 5.72 -37.16 -30.73
CA GLU A 755 6.35 -35.87 -31.06
C GLU A 755 7.35 -35.47 -29.98
N LEU A 756 7.06 -35.87 -28.73
CA LEU A 756 7.95 -35.72 -27.58
C LEU A 756 8.26 -37.08 -26.95
N SER A 757 9.52 -37.30 -26.62
CA SER A 757 9.95 -38.44 -25.81
C SER A 757 9.59 -38.25 -24.33
N TRP A 758 9.57 -39.33 -23.56
CA TRP A 758 9.32 -39.26 -22.12
C TRP A 758 10.32 -38.35 -21.39
N GLU A 759 11.58 -38.38 -21.81
CA GLU A 759 12.65 -37.57 -21.24
C GLU A 759 12.39 -36.07 -21.44
N GLN A 760 11.73 -35.68 -22.53
CA GLN A 760 11.35 -34.29 -22.81
C GLN A 760 10.18 -33.81 -21.94
N LEU A 761 9.42 -34.72 -21.33
CA LEU A 761 8.35 -34.39 -20.39
C LEU A 761 8.87 -34.16 -18.96
N LEU A 762 10.05 -34.68 -18.60
CA LEU A 762 10.62 -34.52 -17.27
C LEU A 762 10.98 -33.06 -16.99
N LYS A 763 10.55 -32.53 -15.83
CA LYS A 763 10.85 -31.14 -15.43
C LYS A 763 12.23 -30.95 -14.83
N ILE A 764 12.88 -32.05 -14.44
CA ILE A 764 14.19 -32.04 -13.81
C ILE A 764 14.96 -33.29 -14.19
N LYS A 765 16.27 -33.14 -14.40
CA LYS A 765 17.17 -34.28 -14.60
C LYS A 765 17.57 -34.88 -13.26
N GLU A 766 17.82 -36.17 -13.23
CA GLU A 766 18.16 -36.93 -12.01
C GLU A 766 19.32 -36.29 -11.21
N ARG A 767 20.38 -35.83 -11.91
CA ARG A 767 21.51 -35.15 -11.26
C ARG A 767 21.13 -33.88 -10.51
N GLU A 768 20.14 -33.13 -11.02
CA GLU A 768 19.67 -31.89 -10.39
C GLU A 768 18.69 -32.18 -9.27
N LEU A 769 17.86 -33.22 -9.43
CA LEU A 769 16.95 -33.71 -8.40
C LEU A 769 17.72 -34.14 -7.14
N ASN A 770 18.84 -34.85 -7.30
CA ASN A 770 19.70 -35.25 -6.19
C ASN A 770 20.30 -34.06 -5.43
N LYS A 771 20.49 -32.90 -6.08
CA LYS A 771 20.97 -31.67 -5.41
C LYS A 771 19.92 -31.05 -4.50
N LEU A 772 18.64 -31.34 -4.70
CA LEU A 772 17.55 -30.80 -3.88
C LEU A 772 17.51 -31.46 -2.49
N ASN A 773 18.22 -32.58 -2.27
CA ASN A 773 18.29 -33.30 -0.99
C ASN A 773 16.90 -33.54 -0.37
N ILE A 774 16.09 -34.36 -1.04
CA ILE A 774 14.72 -34.69 -0.64
C ILE A 774 14.51 -36.22 -0.64
N HIS A 775 13.58 -36.68 0.19
CA HIS A 775 13.15 -38.08 0.23
C HIS A 775 11.92 -38.26 -0.65
N LEU A 776 12.04 -39.10 -1.68
CA LEU A 776 10.95 -39.41 -2.59
C LEU A 776 10.36 -40.78 -2.27
N HIS A 777 9.03 -40.84 -2.18
CA HIS A 777 8.26 -42.05 -1.94
C HIS A 777 7.31 -42.30 -3.12
N PRO A 778 7.83 -42.82 -4.26
CA PRO A 778 7.00 -43.21 -5.41
C PRO A 778 6.09 -44.38 -5.03
N GLU A 779 4.92 -44.45 -5.66
CA GLU A 779 3.88 -45.49 -5.41
C GLU A 779 3.35 -45.54 -3.97
N THR A 780 3.73 -44.58 -3.13
CA THR A 780 3.28 -44.43 -1.74
C THR A 780 2.47 -43.15 -1.60
N TYR A 781 1.23 -43.25 -1.13
CA TYR A 781 0.33 -42.12 -0.90
C TYR A 781 -0.14 -42.04 0.54
N ILE A 782 -0.43 -40.81 1.00
CA ILE A 782 -0.96 -40.58 2.35
C ILE A 782 -2.43 -41.00 2.41
N ALA A 783 -2.73 -41.96 3.29
CA ALA A 783 -4.06 -42.53 3.50
C ALA A 783 -4.86 -41.82 4.60
N SER A 784 -4.22 -41.35 5.67
CA SER A 784 -4.89 -40.58 6.75
C SER A 784 -3.97 -39.56 7.42
N ILE A 785 -4.57 -38.56 8.10
CA ILE A 785 -3.86 -37.47 8.79
C ILE A 785 -4.29 -37.41 10.26
N ASP A 786 -3.39 -37.69 11.19
CA ASP A 786 -3.55 -37.38 12.60
C ASP A 786 -3.00 -35.97 12.90
N LYS A 787 -3.90 -34.97 12.91
CA LYS A 787 -3.55 -33.56 13.20
C LYS A 787 -3.10 -33.33 14.63
N LYS A 788 -3.58 -34.15 15.58
CA LYS A 788 -3.31 -33.95 17.01
C LYS A 788 -1.88 -34.38 17.35
N ASN A 789 -1.46 -35.52 16.80
CA ASN A 789 -0.11 -36.06 17.01
C ASN A 789 0.88 -35.62 15.93
N LYS A 790 0.42 -34.88 14.91
CA LYS A 790 1.21 -34.46 13.74
C LYS A 790 1.87 -35.62 13.00
N VAL A 791 1.06 -36.62 12.67
CA VAL A 791 1.49 -37.83 11.95
C VAL A 791 0.61 -38.01 10.71
N VAL A 792 1.20 -38.43 9.60
CA VAL A 792 0.47 -38.97 8.46
C VAL A 792 0.71 -40.46 8.34
N ILE A 793 -0.30 -41.21 7.92
CA ILE A 793 -0.20 -42.66 7.70
C ILE A 793 -0.29 -42.91 6.21
N ASP A 794 0.66 -43.65 5.64
CA ASP A 794 0.64 -44.01 4.23
C ASP A 794 -0.20 -45.26 3.92
N ASN A 795 -0.29 -45.62 2.65
CA ASN A 795 -1.04 -46.79 2.18
C ASN A 795 -0.40 -48.14 2.56
N ASN A 796 0.82 -48.14 3.11
CA ASN A 796 1.47 -49.32 3.67
C ASN A 796 1.28 -49.41 5.20
N HIS A 797 0.47 -48.51 5.77
CA HIS A 797 0.24 -48.35 7.20
C HIS A 797 1.48 -47.89 7.99
N GLU A 798 2.45 -47.27 7.34
CA GLU A 798 3.60 -46.66 8.02
C GLU A 798 3.27 -45.23 8.49
N GLU A 799 3.73 -44.89 9.70
CA GLU A 799 3.54 -43.57 10.31
C GLU A 799 4.72 -42.65 10.02
N HIS A 800 4.42 -41.43 9.55
CA HIS A 800 5.40 -40.40 9.25
C HIS A 800 5.05 -39.12 10.02
N GLY A 801 5.88 -38.74 10.99
CA GLY A 801 5.76 -37.43 11.66
C GLY A 801 6.00 -36.26 10.71
N TYR A 802 5.35 -35.12 10.96
CA TYR A 802 5.56 -33.87 10.23
C TYR A 802 5.53 -32.65 11.16
N ASP A 803 6.28 -31.61 10.81
CA ASP A 803 6.09 -30.28 11.39
C ASP A 803 5.16 -29.43 10.52
N LYS A 804 5.26 -29.60 9.19
CA LYS A 804 4.41 -28.97 8.17
C LYS A 804 3.95 -30.01 7.17
N LEU A 805 2.65 -29.99 6.83
CA LEU A 805 2.06 -30.86 5.82
C LEU A 805 1.55 -30.02 4.65
N ILE A 806 1.97 -30.35 3.43
CA ILE A 806 1.55 -29.69 2.19
C ILE A 806 0.72 -30.67 1.37
N LEU A 807 -0.55 -30.34 1.16
CA LEU A 807 -1.45 -31.08 0.31
C LEU A 807 -1.33 -30.55 -1.13
N ALA A 808 -0.69 -31.33 -1.99
CA ALA A 808 -0.46 -31.05 -3.40
C ALA A 808 -0.95 -32.20 -4.30
N THR A 809 -2.05 -32.85 -3.89
CA THR A 809 -2.58 -34.10 -4.45
C THR A 809 -3.16 -33.96 -5.86
N GLY A 810 -3.21 -32.74 -6.40
CA GLY A 810 -3.69 -32.44 -7.75
C GLY A 810 -5.16 -32.81 -7.95
N SER A 811 -5.47 -33.31 -9.14
CA SER A 811 -6.84 -33.72 -9.51
C SER A 811 -6.82 -34.98 -10.37
N ARG A 812 -7.95 -35.68 -10.36
CA ARG A 812 -8.24 -36.87 -11.18
C ARG A 812 -9.19 -36.52 -12.32
N ALA A 813 -9.21 -37.34 -13.38
CA ALA A 813 -10.17 -37.19 -14.46
C ALA A 813 -11.61 -37.35 -13.92
N PHE A 814 -12.55 -36.56 -14.45
CA PHE A 814 -13.97 -36.76 -14.20
C PHE A 814 -14.47 -37.88 -15.12
N ILE A 815 -14.96 -38.97 -14.51
CA ILE A 815 -15.51 -40.13 -15.21
C ILE A 815 -17.00 -40.22 -14.81
N PRO A 816 -17.95 -40.20 -15.76
CA PRO A 816 -19.35 -40.40 -15.46
C PRO A 816 -19.58 -41.80 -14.87
N LYS A 817 -20.54 -41.94 -13.96
CA LYS A 817 -20.77 -43.20 -13.22
C LYS A 817 -21.08 -44.40 -14.13
N ASP A 818 -21.71 -44.15 -15.27
CA ASP A 818 -22.17 -45.18 -16.20
C ASP A 818 -21.09 -45.60 -17.22
N VAL A 819 -19.91 -44.96 -17.18
CA VAL A 819 -18.79 -45.28 -18.07
C VAL A 819 -17.95 -46.40 -17.46
N GLN A 820 -17.94 -47.55 -18.12
CA GLN A 820 -17.10 -48.69 -17.80
C GLN A 820 -15.67 -48.45 -18.30
N ILE A 821 -14.94 -47.55 -17.64
CA ILE A 821 -13.61 -47.09 -18.09
C ILE A 821 -12.55 -48.20 -18.10
N ASP A 822 -12.75 -49.27 -17.35
CA ASP A 822 -11.80 -50.38 -17.24
C ASP A 822 -11.89 -51.38 -18.42
N LEU A 823 -12.91 -51.28 -19.27
CA LEU A 823 -13.02 -52.11 -20.47
C LEU A 823 -12.07 -51.63 -21.59
N PRO A 824 -11.58 -52.54 -22.47
CA PRO A 824 -10.67 -52.19 -23.56
C PRO A 824 -11.20 -51.05 -24.45
N GLY A 825 -10.29 -50.27 -25.05
CA GLY A 825 -10.65 -49.19 -25.97
C GLY A 825 -11.19 -47.90 -25.33
N ARG A 826 -11.37 -47.85 -24.01
CA ARG A 826 -11.93 -46.70 -23.27
C ARG A 826 -10.84 -46.08 -22.39
N PHE A 827 -10.58 -44.78 -22.55
CA PHE A 827 -9.44 -44.12 -21.92
C PHE A 827 -9.79 -42.77 -21.30
N THR A 828 -8.92 -42.32 -20.40
CA THR A 828 -8.81 -40.91 -20.01
C THR A 828 -7.40 -40.42 -20.36
N MET A 829 -7.09 -39.15 -20.08
CA MET A 829 -5.76 -38.61 -20.34
C MET A 829 -5.35 -37.68 -19.19
N ARG A 830 -4.93 -38.25 -18.05
CA ARG A 830 -4.55 -37.44 -16.87
C ARG A 830 -3.14 -37.71 -16.36
N ASN A 831 -2.69 -38.94 -16.43
CA ASN A 831 -1.37 -39.37 -15.97
C ASN A 831 -0.64 -40.19 -17.05
N LYS A 832 0.64 -40.50 -16.81
CA LYS A 832 1.46 -41.28 -17.74
C LYS A 832 0.87 -42.67 -18.03
N LEU A 833 0.35 -43.36 -17.02
CA LEU A 833 -0.23 -44.70 -17.19
C LEU A 833 -1.43 -44.66 -18.15
N ASP A 834 -2.27 -43.63 -18.07
CA ASP A 834 -3.38 -43.44 -19.01
C ASP A 834 -2.86 -43.28 -20.45
N ALA A 835 -1.81 -42.45 -20.63
CA ALA A 835 -1.17 -42.20 -21.92
C ALA A 835 -0.50 -43.46 -22.49
N ASP A 836 0.25 -44.20 -21.68
CA ASP A 836 0.93 -45.45 -22.06
C ASP A 836 -0.10 -46.51 -22.49
N LYS A 837 -1.21 -46.65 -21.74
CA LYS A 837 -2.30 -47.57 -22.07
C LYS A 837 -2.97 -47.21 -23.38
N PHE A 838 -3.26 -45.93 -23.59
CA PHE A 838 -3.89 -45.47 -24.82
C PHE A 838 -2.98 -45.67 -26.04
N LYS A 839 -1.70 -45.29 -25.91
CA LYS A 839 -0.68 -45.48 -26.95
C LYS A 839 -0.50 -46.95 -27.31
N SER A 840 -0.24 -47.80 -26.31
CA SER A 840 -0.04 -49.24 -26.51
C SER A 840 -1.27 -49.92 -27.13
N TYR A 841 -2.48 -49.46 -26.76
CA TYR A 841 -3.71 -50.00 -27.32
C TYR A 841 -3.86 -49.65 -28.80
N LEU A 842 -3.62 -48.40 -29.19
CA LEU A 842 -3.67 -48.00 -30.59
C LEU A 842 -2.64 -48.75 -31.44
N GLU A 843 -1.42 -48.93 -30.93
CA GLU A 843 -0.39 -49.75 -31.60
C GLU A 843 -0.81 -51.21 -31.74
N ALA A 844 -1.44 -51.79 -30.71
CA ALA A 844 -1.92 -53.17 -30.72
C ALA A 844 -3.06 -53.42 -31.73
N THR A 845 -3.76 -52.39 -32.20
CA THR A 845 -4.77 -52.55 -33.27
C THR A 845 -4.15 -52.96 -34.61
N GLY A 846 -2.86 -52.70 -34.82
CA GLY A 846 -2.17 -52.97 -36.10
C GLY A 846 -2.59 -52.08 -37.28
N LEU A 847 -3.52 -51.14 -37.06
CA LEU A 847 -4.01 -50.22 -38.08
C LEU A 847 -3.01 -49.09 -38.36
N LEU A 848 -2.90 -48.70 -39.63
CA LEU A 848 -2.18 -47.48 -39.99
C LEU A 848 -2.87 -46.26 -39.37
N PRO A 849 -2.13 -45.20 -38.99
CA PRO A 849 -2.72 -44.04 -38.32
C PRO A 849 -3.93 -43.43 -39.04
N GLU A 850 -3.95 -43.36 -40.37
CA GLU A 850 -5.06 -42.89 -41.20
C GLU A 850 -6.32 -43.77 -41.19
N GLU A 851 -6.18 -45.03 -40.78
CA GLU A 851 -7.27 -46.00 -40.63
C GLU A 851 -7.87 -45.95 -39.22
N GLN A 852 -7.12 -45.44 -38.23
CA GLN A 852 -7.58 -45.30 -36.86
C GLN A 852 -8.64 -44.19 -36.73
N HIS A 853 -9.72 -44.49 -36.01
CA HIS A 853 -10.77 -43.56 -35.62
C HIS A 853 -10.85 -43.45 -34.09
N VAL A 854 -10.64 -42.25 -33.56
CA VAL A 854 -10.72 -41.96 -32.13
C VAL A 854 -11.87 -40.99 -31.85
N VAL A 855 -12.76 -41.38 -30.94
CA VAL A 855 -13.81 -40.52 -30.41
C VAL A 855 -13.32 -39.84 -29.14
N ILE A 856 -13.38 -38.52 -29.09
CA ILE A 856 -13.03 -37.72 -27.91
C ILE A 856 -14.31 -37.14 -27.32
N VAL A 857 -14.62 -37.51 -26.09
CA VAL A 857 -15.76 -36.97 -25.36
C VAL A 857 -15.30 -35.74 -24.58
N GLY A 858 -15.78 -34.56 -24.97
CA GLY A 858 -15.42 -33.27 -24.40
C GLY A 858 -14.56 -32.42 -25.33
N GLY A 859 -15.12 -31.32 -25.81
CA GLY A 859 -14.47 -30.29 -26.62
C GLY A 859 -13.81 -29.19 -25.80
N GLY A 860 -13.21 -29.54 -24.66
CA GLY A 860 -12.41 -28.64 -23.83
C GLY A 860 -10.94 -28.60 -24.27
N LEU A 861 -10.07 -27.91 -23.50
CA LEU A 861 -8.65 -27.73 -23.85
C LEU A 861 -7.93 -29.06 -24.13
N LEU A 862 -7.94 -29.98 -23.16
CA LEU A 862 -7.30 -31.30 -23.29
C LEU A 862 -7.86 -32.11 -24.47
N GLY A 863 -9.18 -32.10 -24.66
CA GLY A 863 -9.80 -32.85 -25.75
C GLY A 863 -9.43 -32.31 -27.13
N LEU A 864 -9.33 -30.98 -27.27
CA LEU A 864 -8.90 -30.33 -28.50
C LEU A 864 -7.40 -30.49 -28.77
N GLU A 865 -6.55 -30.41 -27.74
CA GLU A 865 -5.10 -30.65 -27.86
C GLU A 865 -4.82 -32.10 -28.25
N LEU A 866 -5.53 -33.06 -27.66
CA LEU A 866 -5.45 -34.47 -28.04
C LEU A 866 -5.97 -34.69 -29.48
N ALA A 867 -7.08 -34.06 -29.85
CA ALA A 867 -7.59 -34.11 -31.21
C ALA A 867 -6.57 -33.56 -32.22
N ALA A 868 -5.90 -32.45 -31.90
CA ALA A 868 -4.88 -31.84 -32.74
C ALA A 868 -3.65 -32.75 -32.90
N ALA A 869 -3.12 -33.27 -31.79
CA ALA A 869 -1.97 -34.18 -31.79
C ALA A 869 -2.29 -35.44 -32.61
N MET A 870 -3.42 -36.10 -32.36
CA MET A 870 -3.81 -37.30 -33.11
C MET A 870 -4.09 -37.01 -34.58
N LYS A 871 -4.62 -35.82 -34.91
CA LYS A 871 -4.81 -35.41 -36.30
C LYS A 871 -3.49 -35.18 -37.03
N HIS A 872 -2.43 -34.75 -36.35
CA HIS A 872 -1.08 -34.66 -36.91
C HIS A 872 -0.53 -36.05 -37.31
N LYS A 873 -0.94 -37.12 -36.60
CA LYS A 873 -0.75 -38.51 -37.04
C LYS A 873 -1.75 -39.00 -38.11
N ASN A 874 -2.54 -38.12 -38.74
CA ASN A 874 -3.57 -38.44 -39.74
C ASN A 874 -4.77 -39.30 -39.26
N ALA A 875 -4.95 -39.51 -37.96
CA ALA A 875 -6.12 -40.25 -37.46
C ALA A 875 -7.45 -39.56 -37.76
N LYS A 876 -8.51 -40.35 -37.95
CA LYS A 876 -9.89 -39.86 -38.00
C LYS A 876 -10.31 -39.48 -36.58
N ILE A 877 -10.84 -38.28 -36.40
CA ILE A 877 -11.23 -37.77 -35.07
C ILE A 877 -12.68 -37.31 -35.08
N THR A 878 -13.42 -37.76 -34.08
CA THR A 878 -14.76 -37.28 -33.78
C THR A 878 -14.81 -36.73 -32.36
N ILE A 879 -15.26 -35.49 -32.18
CA ILE A 879 -15.49 -34.87 -30.88
C ILE A 879 -16.99 -34.93 -30.56
N VAL A 880 -17.33 -35.49 -29.40
CA VAL A 880 -18.69 -35.45 -28.84
C VAL A 880 -18.71 -34.43 -27.72
N GLN A 881 -19.47 -33.36 -27.91
CA GLN A 881 -19.55 -32.25 -26.97
C GLN A 881 -20.99 -32.07 -26.49
N ARG A 882 -21.17 -32.14 -25.17
CA ARG A 882 -22.47 -31.99 -24.52
C ARG A 882 -23.07 -30.61 -24.73
N ALA A 883 -22.26 -29.56 -24.72
CA ALA A 883 -22.74 -28.20 -24.93
C ALA A 883 -22.88 -27.89 -26.43
N SER A 884 -23.60 -26.82 -26.76
CA SER A 884 -23.69 -26.26 -28.11
C SER A 884 -22.42 -25.55 -28.58
N ARG A 885 -21.34 -25.62 -27.80
CA ARG A 885 -20.10 -24.83 -27.96
C ARG A 885 -18.87 -25.60 -27.49
N LEU A 886 -17.73 -25.36 -28.16
CA LEU A 886 -16.40 -25.80 -27.72
C LEU A 886 -15.86 -24.85 -26.64
N MET A 887 -15.07 -25.39 -25.70
CA MET A 887 -14.44 -24.61 -24.62
C MET A 887 -15.42 -23.66 -23.91
N GLU A 888 -16.62 -24.14 -23.59
CA GLU A 888 -17.75 -23.30 -23.15
C GLU A 888 -17.51 -22.52 -21.85
N ARG A 889 -16.48 -22.93 -21.07
CA ARG A 889 -16.02 -22.27 -19.84
C ARG A 889 -14.91 -21.25 -20.08
N GLN A 890 -14.19 -21.34 -21.21
CA GLN A 890 -13.02 -20.53 -21.53
C GLN A 890 -13.26 -19.53 -22.66
N LEU A 891 -14.27 -19.77 -23.50
CA LEU A 891 -14.59 -18.94 -24.66
C LEU A 891 -16.04 -18.44 -24.63
N ASP A 892 -16.23 -17.24 -25.16
CA ASP A 892 -17.56 -16.70 -25.43
C ASP A 892 -18.20 -17.34 -26.67
N LYS A 893 -19.42 -16.91 -27.03
CA LYS A 893 -20.16 -17.52 -28.14
C LYS A 893 -19.48 -17.31 -29.49
N ILE A 894 -18.86 -16.14 -29.73
CA ILE A 894 -18.29 -15.78 -31.03
C ILE A 894 -16.97 -16.52 -31.25
N SER A 895 -16.05 -16.42 -30.30
CA SER A 895 -14.74 -17.08 -30.36
C SER A 895 -14.88 -18.61 -30.42
N SER A 896 -15.81 -19.20 -29.64
CA SER A 896 -16.10 -20.64 -29.70
C SER A 896 -16.64 -21.07 -31.07
N LYS A 897 -17.50 -20.25 -31.71
CA LYS A 897 -18.01 -20.53 -33.07
C LYS A 897 -16.89 -20.49 -34.11
N LEU A 898 -16.01 -19.49 -34.03
CA LEU A 898 -14.85 -19.39 -34.93
C LEU A 898 -13.90 -20.58 -34.75
N LEU A 899 -13.66 -21.00 -33.51
CA LEU A 899 -12.89 -22.20 -33.21
C LEU A 899 -13.54 -23.46 -33.80
N ALA A 900 -14.86 -23.63 -33.68
CA ALA A 900 -15.56 -24.78 -34.24
C ALA A 900 -15.42 -24.86 -35.77
N LEU A 901 -15.50 -23.72 -36.47
CA LEU A 901 -15.27 -23.66 -37.92
C LEU A 901 -13.85 -24.09 -38.28
N ASP A 902 -12.84 -23.62 -37.54
CA ASP A 902 -11.43 -23.98 -37.74
C ASP A 902 -11.20 -25.49 -37.52
N VAL A 903 -11.75 -26.05 -36.44
CA VAL A 903 -11.66 -27.48 -36.13
C VAL A 903 -12.32 -28.34 -37.21
N GLN A 904 -13.49 -27.93 -37.71
CA GLN A 904 -14.22 -28.65 -38.77
C GLN A 904 -13.48 -28.62 -40.11
N GLU A 905 -12.89 -27.49 -40.49
CA GLU A 905 -12.11 -27.37 -41.74
C GLU A 905 -10.86 -28.26 -41.74
N ARG A 906 -10.34 -28.59 -40.57
CA ARG A 906 -9.23 -29.54 -40.41
C ARG A 906 -9.68 -31.00 -40.47
N GLY A 907 -10.95 -31.25 -40.83
CA GLY A 907 -11.49 -32.59 -40.98
C GLY A 907 -11.63 -33.34 -39.66
N ILE A 908 -11.96 -32.61 -38.57
CA ILE A 908 -12.38 -33.19 -37.29
C ILE A 908 -13.90 -33.07 -37.21
N GLN A 909 -14.60 -34.18 -37.03
CA GLN A 909 -16.05 -34.19 -36.93
C GLN A 909 -16.47 -33.77 -35.52
N ILE A 910 -17.53 -32.96 -35.40
CA ILE A 910 -18.03 -32.50 -34.09
C ILE A 910 -19.53 -32.77 -33.98
N TYR A 911 -19.94 -33.38 -32.87
CA TYR A 911 -21.34 -33.53 -32.46
C TYR A 911 -21.60 -32.67 -31.22
N PHE A 912 -22.21 -31.50 -31.45
CA PHE A 912 -22.71 -30.64 -30.37
C PHE A 912 -24.03 -31.17 -29.80
N ASP A 913 -24.38 -30.66 -28.61
CA ASP A 913 -25.63 -30.97 -27.90
C ASP A 913 -25.88 -32.48 -27.79
N ASN A 914 -24.81 -33.25 -27.64
CA ASN A 914 -24.85 -34.70 -27.60
C ASN A 914 -23.96 -35.27 -26.50
N GLU A 915 -24.37 -36.42 -25.99
CA GLU A 915 -23.63 -37.18 -25.00
C GLU A 915 -23.55 -38.63 -25.45
N VAL A 916 -22.46 -39.30 -25.06
CA VAL A 916 -22.36 -40.75 -25.21
C VAL A 916 -23.38 -41.40 -24.28
N SER A 917 -24.19 -42.30 -24.84
CA SER A 917 -25.20 -43.07 -24.11
C SER A 917 -24.65 -44.44 -23.72
N THR A 918 -24.16 -45.21 -24.69
CA THR A 918 -23.61 -46.56 -24.48
C THR A 918 -22.44 -46.82 -25.42
N VAL A 919 -21.50 -47.65 -24.98
CA VAL A 919 -20.34 -48.09 -25.76
C VAL A 919 -20.29 -49.61 -25.70
N PHE A 920 -20.53 -50.27 -26.83
CA PHE A 920 -20.45 -51.73 -26.96
C PHE A 920 -19.24 -52.12 -27.80
N ASP A 921 -18.70 -53.30 -27.52
CA ASP A 921 -17.63 -53.88 -28.33
C ASP A 921 -18.27 -54.65 -29.50
N ASP A 922 -17.72 -54.49 -30.70
CA ASP A 922 -18.10 -55.28 -31.87
C ASP A 922 -17.20 -56.52 -31.96
N GLU A 923 -17.77 -57.69 -31.68
CA GLU A 923 -17.02 -58.96 -31.62
C GLU A 923 -16.42 -59.37 -32.97
N ASP A 924 -16.95 -58.86 -34.10
CA ASP A 924 -16.51 -59.23 -35.44
C ASP A 924 -15.41 -58.30 -35.99
N THR A 925 -15.37 -57.03 -35.56
CA THR A 925 -14.49 -55.99 -36.13
C THR A 925 -13.43 -55.45 -35.15
N ASN A 926 -13.51 -55.81 -33.86
CA ASN A 926 -12.72 -55.20 -32.78
C ASN A 926 -12.87 -53.66 -32.70
N GLU A 927 -13.98 -53.12 -33.22
CA GLU A 927 -14.34 -51.70 -33.10
C GLU A 927 -15.30 -51.46 -31.92
N LEU A 928 -15.40 -50.20 -31.48
CA LEU A 928 -16.36 -49.74 -30.50
C LEU A 928 -17.58 -49.13 -31.19
N ASN A 929 -18.75 -49.68 -30.89
CA ASN A 929 -20.06 -49.14 -31.27
C ASN A 929 -20.53 -48.12 -30.22
N ILE A 930 -20.31 -46.83 -30.51
CA ILE A 930 -20.63 -45.70 -29.62
C ILE A 930 -21.97 -45.11 -30.02
N THR A 931 -22.99 -45.33 -29.19
CA THR A 931 -24.33 -44.76 -29.38
C THR A 931 -24.45 -43.45 -28.62
N LEU A 932 -24.86 -42.38 -29.30
CA LEU A 932 -25.13 -41.09 -28.69
C LEU A 932 -26.59 -40.98 -28.26
N LYS A 933 -26.89 -40.09 -27.29
CA LYS A 933 -28.28 -39.84 -26.82
C LYS A 933 -29.23 -39.35 -27.92
N SER A 934 -28.70 -38.77 -28.99
CA SER A 934 -29.48 -38.43 -30.19
C SER A 934 -29.93 -39.63 -31.03
N GLY A 935 -29.51 -40.85 -30.69
CA GLY A 935 -29.74 -42.07 -31.48
C GLY A 935 -28.71 -42.30 -32.58
N LYS A 936 -27.69 -41.43 -32.70
CA LYS A 936 -26.62 -41.60 -33.69
C LYS A 936 -25.61 -42.66 -33.24
N LEU A 937 -25.24 -43.56 -34.15
CA LEU A 937 -24.20 -44.57 -33.95
C LEU A 937 -22.88 -44.12 -34.60
N ILE A 938 -21.77 -44.28 -33.89
CA ILE A 938 -20.40 -44.01 -34.36
C ILE A 938 -19.56 -45.26 -34.10
N THR A 939 -18.90 -45.80 -35.13
CA THR A 939 -17.90 -46.85 -34.97
C THR A 939 -16.51 -46.23 -34.84
N ALA A 940 -15.70 -46.65 -33.86
CA ALA A 940 -14.36 -46.13 -33.64
C ALA A 940 -13.44 -47.16 -32.96
N ASN A 941 -12.13 -47.03 -33.08
CA ASN A 941 -11.18 -47.95 -32.45
C ASN A 941 -10.97 -47.61 -30.97
N ALA A 942 -11.07 -46.34 -30.59
CA ALA A 942 -10.90 -45.91 -29.21
C ALA A 942 -11.79 -44.73 -28.85
N ILE A 943 -12.13 -44.62 -27.57
CA ILE A 943 -12.85 -43.48 -26.98
C ILE A 943 -12.07 -42.89 -25.81
N VAL A 944 -11.88 -41.57 -25.80
CA VAL A 944 -11.17 -40.84 -24.74
C VAL A 944 -12.11 -39.85 -24.06
N TYR A 945 -12.27 -39.96 -22.75
CA TYR A 945 -13.07 -39.06 -21.94
C TYR A 945 -12.23 -37.88 -21.41
N ALA A 946 -12.43 -36.69 -21.98
CA ALA A 946 -11.74 -35.44 -21.67
C ALA A 946 -12.72 -34.35 -21.15
N ILE A 947 -13.66 -34.75 -20.28
CA ILE A 947 -14.78 -33.92 -19.82
C ILE A 947 -14.53 -33.14 -18.51
N GLY A 948 -13.26 -32.98 -18.12
CA GLY A 948 -12.85 -32.19 -16.95
C GLY A 948 -12.19 -33.01 -15.84
N THR A 949 -11.87 -32.36 -14.72
CA THR A 949 -11.17 -32.96 -13.58
C THR A 949 -11.88 -32.67 -12.25
N ILE A 950 -11.59 -33.48 -11.24
CA ILE A 950 -12.03 -33.31 -9.85
C ILE A 950 -10.81 -33.18 -8.94
N PRO A 951 -10.68 -32.10 -8.15
CA PRO A 951 -9.63 -31.98 -7.15
C PRO A 951 -9.63 -33.13 -6.14
N ASN A 952 -8.45 -33.65 -5.80
CA ASN A 952 -8.28 -34.77 -4.87
C ASN A 952 -8.30 -34.30 -3.40
N VAL A 953 -9.47 -33.90 -2.92
CA VAL A 953 -9.67 -33.32 -1.56
C VAL A 953 -10.07 -34.33 -0.49
N ASP A 954 -10.26 -35.59 -0.86
CA ASP A 954 -10.85 -36.61 0.02
C ASP A 954 -10.05 -36.78 1.32
N ILE A 955 -8.71 -36.85 1.21
CA ILE A 955 -7.78 -36.89 2.35
C ILE A 955 -7.94 -35.69 3.31
N ALA A 956 -8.22 -34.50 2.78
CA ALA A 956 -8.40 -33.31 3.61
C ALA A 956 -9.76 -33.32 4.32
N ARG A 957 -10.82 -33.67 3.56
CA ARG A 957 -12.20 -33.68 4.04
C ARG A 957 -12.40 -34.74 5.13
N GLU A 958 -11.90 -35.95 4.92
CA GLU A 958 -12.03 -37.07 5.86
C GLU A 958 -11.30 -36.80 7.19
N ASN A 959 -10.26 -35.96 7.17
CA ASN A 959 -9.48 -35.58 8.35
C ASN A 959 -9.87 -34.18 8.91
N GLY A 960 -11.08 -33.70 8.57
CA GLY A 960 -11.69 -32.52 9.17
C GLY A 960 -10.99 -31.19 8.83
N ILE A 961 -10.37 -31.08 7.64
CA ILE A 961 -9.91 -29.81 7.08
C ILE A 961 -11.06 -29.20 6.26
N ILE A 962 -11.30 -27.90 6.42
CA ILE A 962 -12.43 -27.23 5.75
C ILE A 962 -12.24 -27.25 4.23
N CYS A 963 -13.15 -27.91 3.53
CA CYS A 963 -13.15 -28.03 2.08
C CYS A 963 -14.49 -27.57 1.48
N SER A 964 -14.47 -27.07 0.25
CA SER A 964 -15.66 -27.01 -0.61
C SER A 964 -15.41 -27.82 -1.89
N ARG A 965 -15.09 -27.16 -3.01
CA ARG A 965 -14.59 -27.78 -4.25
C ARG A 965 -13.10 -28.10 -4.14
N GLY A 966 -12.36 -27.30 -3.38
CA GLY A 966 -10.98 -27.53 -2.95
C GLY A 966 -10.82 -27.46 -1.44
N VAL A 967 -9.57 -27.52 -0.97
CA VAL A 967 -9.19 -27.19 0.40
C VAL A 967 -9.20 -25.66 0.54
N LYS A 968 -9.99 -25.12 1.46
CA LYS A 968 -10.04 -23.67 1.66
C LYS A 968 -8.75 -23.17 2.30
N VAL A 969 -8.14 -22.16 1.69
CA VAL A 969 -6.89 -21.57 2.16
C VAL A 969 -6.95 -20.05 2.27
N ASN A 970 -6.10 -19.49 3.14
CA ASN A 970 -5.87 -18.04 3.25
C ASN A 970 -4.83 -17.54 2.22
N GLN A 971 -4.46 -16.25 2.28
CA GLN A 971 -3.48 -15.66 1.34
C GLN A 971 -2.05 -16.19 1.47
N HIS A 972 -1.76 -17.03 2.45
CA HIS A 972 -0.48 -17.73 2.61
C HIS A 972 -0.61 -19.24 2.35
N LEU A 973 -1.74 -19.65 1.79
CA LEU A 973 -2.06 -21.04 1.42
C LEU A 973 -2.21 -22.00 2.60
N GLN A 974 -2.39 -21.44 3.79
CA GLN A 974 -2.67 -22.17 5.03
C GLN A 974 -4.15 -22.55 5.08
N SER A 975 -4.41 -23.80 5.49
CA SER A 975 -5.77 -24.34 5.63
C SER A 975 -6.44 -23.91 6.94
N SER A 976 -7.53 -24.57 7.32
CA SER A 976 -8.15 -24.41 8.65
C SER A 976 -7.27 -24.90 9.80
N ASP A 977 -6.22 -25.67 9.51
CA ASP A 977 -5.20 -26.08 10.46
C ASP A 977 -3.91 -25.26 10.22
N PRO A 978 -3.27 -24.70 11.27
CA PRO A 978 -2.13 -23.82 11.10
C PRO A 978 -0.87 -24.49 10.55
N ASP A 979 -0.75 -25.82 10.65
CA ASP A 979 0.42 -26.59 10.19
C ASP A 979 0.15 -27.37 8.89
N ILE A 980 -1.05 -27.24 8.32
CA ILE A 980 -1.44 -27.89 7.07
C ILE A 980 -1.76 -26.85 5.99
N PHE A 981 -1.16 -27.02 4.82
CA PHE A 981 -1.23 -26.13 3.68
C PHE A 981 -1.79 -26.87 2.46
N ALA A 982 -2.32 -26.13 1.49
CA ALA A 982 -2.74 -26.71 0.23
C ALA A 982 -2.31 -25.84 -0.95
N ILE A 983 -1.76 -26.47 -1.99
CA ILE A 983 -1.26 -25.80 -3.20
C ILE A 983 -1.64 -26.56 -4.48
N GLY A 984 -1.58 -25.87 -5.61
CA GLY A 984 -2.00 -26.38 -6.90
C GLY A 984 -3.51 -26.40 -7.07
N GLU A 985 -4.01 -27.32 -7.91
CA GLU A 985 -5.43 -27.38 -8.30
C GLU A 985 -6.39 -27.66 -7.13
N ILE A 986 -5.88 -28.12 -5.99
CA ILE A 986 -6.65 -28.44 -4.79
C ILE A 986 -6.92 -27.20 -3.94
N ALA A 987 -6.08 -26.17 -4.04
CA ALA A 987 -6.16 -24.98 -3.23
C ALA A 987 -7.32 -24.09 -3.67
N GLU A 988 -8.29 -23.89 -2.77
CA GLU A 988 -9.41 -22.99 -2.97
C GLU A 988 -9.17 -21.69 -2.22
N PHE A 989 -8.88 -20.62 -2.97
CA PHE A 989 -8.65 -19.28 -2.43
C PHE A 989 -9.79 -18.35 -2.89
N ASN A 990 -10.41 -17.62 -1.94
CA ASN A 990 -11.57 -16.75 -2.21
C ASN A 990 -12.69 -17.44 -3.02
N ASN A 991 -13.01 -18.70 -2.67
CA ASN A 991 -14.02 -19.56 -3.33
C ASN A 991 -13.71 -19.91 -4.82
N GLN A 992 -12.47 -19.70 -5.26
CA GLN A 992 -11.99 -20.01 -6.61
C GLN A 992 -10.88 -21.06 -6.59
N LEU A 993 -10.86 -21.91 -7.62
CA LEU A 993 -9.81 -22.89 -7.89
C LEU A 993 -9.01 -22.46 -9.10
N PHE A 994 -7.69 -22.65 -9.05
CA PHE A 994 -6.79 -22.25 -10.12
C PHE A 994 -6.14 -23.47 -10.77
N GLY A 995 -6.81 -24.02 -11.78
CA GLY A 995 -6.41 -25.24 -12.49
C GLY A 995 -5.29 -25.06 -13.52
N ILE A 996 -4.29 -24.21 -13.27
CA ILE A 996 -3.25 -23.84 -14.25
C ILE A 996 -1.84 -23.89 -13.64
N THR A 997 -0.83 -24.19 -14.46
CA THR A 997 0.57 -24.33 -14.00
C THR A 997 1.14 -23.04 -13.42
N SER A 998 0.81 -21.88 -14.00
CA SER A 998 1.27 -20.57 -13.48
C SER A 998 0.74 -20.29 -12.08
N ALA A 999 -0.50 -20.68 -11.79
CA ALA A 999 -1.07 -20.55 -10.45
C ALA A 999 -0.38 -21.47 -9.44
N ALA A 1000 -0.08 -22.71 -9.84
CA ALA A 1000 0.69 -23.63 -9.02
C ALA A 1000 2.10 -23.09 -8.70
N GLU A 1001 2.74 -22.42 -9.66
CA GLU A 1001 4.05 -21.76 -9.48
C GLU A 1001 3.97 -20.57 -8.52
N GLU A 1002 3.01 -19.67 -8.71
CA GLU A 1002 2.79 -18.52 -7.83
C GLU A 1002 2.49 -18.98 -6.41
N GLN A 1003 1.58 -19.95 -6.27
CA GLN A 1003 1.21 -20.53 -4.99
C GLN A 1003 2.41 -21.16 -4.28
N ALA A 1004 3.18 -21.98 -4.99
CA ALA A 1004 4.39 -22.60 -4.46
C ALA A 1004 5.42 -21.57 -3.99
N ASN A 1005 5.63 -20.48 -4.73
CA ASN A 1005 6.55 -19.41 -4.34
C ASN A 1005 6.08 -18.69 -3.06
N ILE A 1006 4.79 -18.35 -2.96
CA ILE A 1006 4.24 -17.72 -1.75
C ILE A 1006 4.42 -18.64 -0.54
N LEU A 1007 4.06 -19.92 -0.68
CA LEU A 1007 4.17 -20.87 0.43
C LEU A 1007 5.63 -21.15 0.83
N ALA A 1008 6.53 -21.28 -0.13
CA ALA A 1008 7.96 -21.49 0.14
C ALA A 1008 8.55 -20.34 0.96
N ASN A 1009 8.26 -19.09 0.57
CA ASN A 1009 8.69 -17.91 1.32
C ASN A 1009 8.06 -17.83 2.71
N PHE A 1010 6.77 -18.16 2.82
CA PHE A 1010 6.06 -18.16 4.10
C PHE A 1010 6.65 -19.18 5.08
N ILE A 1011 6.87 -20.43 4.65
CA ILE A 1011 7.48 -21.48 5.49
C ILE A 1011 8.95 -21.14 5.80
N ALA A 1012 9.67 -20.48 4.89
CA ALA A 1012 11.02 -19.98 5.14
C ALA A 1012 11.05 -18.82 6.18
N GLY A 1013 9.89 -18.28 6.54
CA GLY A 1013 9.69 -17.29 7.59
C GLY A 1013 9.41 -15.88 7.09
N ASP A 1014 9.30 -15.66 5.77
CA ASP A 1014 8.91 -14.37 5.19
C ASP A 1014 7.39 -14.28 5.06
N ILE A 1015 6.76 -13.58 6.00
CA ILE A 1015 5.30 -13.39 6.01
C ILE A 1015 4.84 -12.18 5.17
N SER A 1016 5.78 -11.43 4.58
CA SER A 1016 5.51 -10.14 3.94
C SER A 1016 4.71 -10.25 2.64
N CYS A 1017 4.84 -11.39 1.95
CA CYS A 1017 4.18 -11.69 0.68
C CYS A 1017 2.80 -12.33 0.90
N ALA A 1018 1.86 -12.10 -0.01
CA ALA A 1018 0.52 -12.67 0.03
C ALA A 1018 0.06 -13.07 -1.37
N TYR A 1019 -0.61 -14.21 -1.48
CA TYR A 1019 -1.31 -14.68 -2.67
C TYR A 1019 -2.60 -13.89 -2.88
N ASN A 1020 -2.78 -13.31 -4.07
CA ASN A 1020 -3.94 -12.47 -4.39
C ASN A 1020 -4.95 -13.16 -5.32
N GLY A 1021 -4.72 -14.45 -5.63
CA GLY A 1021 -5.42 -15.18 -6.68
C GLY A 1021 -4.72 -14.99 -8.02
N SER A 1022 -4.55 -16.08 -8.77
CA SER A 1022 -3.88 -16.05 -10.06
C SER A 1022 -4.86 -15.69 -11.18
N VAL A 1023 -4.37 -15.06 -12.23
CA VAL A 1023 -5.21 -14.82 -13.42
C VAL A 1023 -5.40 -16.14 -14.16
N LEU A 1024 -6.65 -16.56 -14.34
CA LEU A 1024 -6.98 -17.72 -15.16
C LEU A 1024 -6.60 -17.42 -16.61
N MET A 1025 -5.81 -18.27 -17.23
CA MET A 1025 -5.46 -18.12 -18.65
C MET A 1025 -5.42 -19.47 -19.34
N ASN A 1026 -5.87 -19.49 -20.57
CA ASN A 1026 -5.86 -20.69 -21.41
C ASN A 1026 -5.29 -20.29 -22.76
N ILE A 1027 -4.34 -21.08 -23.25
CA ILE A 1027 -3.78 -20.98 -24.59
C ILE A 1027 -4.08 -22.31 -25.25
N LEU A 1028 -4.82 -22.29 -26.35
CA LEU A 1028 -5.08 -23.51 -27.10
C LEU A 1028 -3.87 -23.79 -28.01
N LYS A 1029 -3.24 -24.96 -27.83
CA LYS A 1029 -2.20 -25.43 -28.76
C LYS A 1029 -2.84 -26.10 -29.97
N PHE A 1030 -3.12 -25.30 -31.00
CA PHE A 1030 -3.50 -25.81 -32.31
C PHE A 1030 -2.55 -25.20 -33.34
N ASN A 1031 -1.92 -26.02 -34.19
CA ASN A 1031 -0.99 -25.51 -35.21
C ASN A 1031 -1.68 -24.45 -36.08
N ASP A 1032 -1.04 -23.29 -36.25
CA ASP A 1032 -1.53 -22.14 -37.03
C ASP A 1032 -2.84 -21.50 -36.52
N LEU A 1033 -3.30 -21.83 -35.30
CA LEU A 1033 -4.41 -21.13 -34.64
C LEU A 1033 -3.93 -20.45 -33.35
N ASN A 1034 -3.81 -19.13 -33.39
CA ASN A 1034 -3.52 -18.34 -32.19
C ASN A 1034 -4.84 -18.05 -31.47
N LEU A 1035 -5.12 -18.77 -30.38
CA LEU A 1035 -6.31 -18.56 -29.55
C LEU A 1035 -5.95 -18.59 -28.06
N CYS A 1036 -6.32 -17.53 -27.34
CA CYS A 1036 -6.17 -17.49 -25.90
C CYS A 1036 -7.30 -16.71 -25.21
N SER A 1037 -7.57 -17.09 -23.96
CA SER A 1037 -8.49 -16.42 -23.05
C SER A 1037 -7.75 -16.09 -21.77
N ILE A 1038 -7.98 -14.91 -21.21
CA ILE A 1038 -7.35 -14.42 -19.98
C ILE A 1038 -8.44 -13.83 -19.10
N GLY A 1039 -8.44 -14.16 -17.81
CA GLY A 1039 -9.38 -13.62 -16.83
C GLY A 1039 -10.84 -13.97 -17.12
N GLU A 1040 -11.74 -13.01 -16.88
CA GLU A 1040 -13.17 -13.16 -17.14
C GLU A 1040 -13.47 -13.12 -18.64
N ILE A 1041 -14.42 -13.94 -19.10
CA ILE A 1041 -14.77 -14.08 -20.53
C ILE A 1041 -16.20 -13.64 -20.85
N ASN A 1042 -17.03 -13.45 -19.83
CA ASN A 1042 -18.43 -13.04 -19.95
C ASN A 1042 -18.70 -11.84 -19.03
N VAL A 1043 -19.60 -10.97 -19.47
CA VAL A 1043 -20.17 -9.89 -18.66
C VAL A 1043 -21.47 -10.40 -18.03
N PRO A 1044 -21.69 -10.20 -16.72
CA PRO A 1044 -22.98 -10.51 -16.09
C PRO A 1044 -24.13 -9.70 -16.70
N ASP A 1045 -25.31 -10.31 -16.81
CA ASP A 1045 -26.50 -9.60 -17.28
C ASP A 1045 -26.89 -8.49 -16.29
N ASN A 1046 -27.15 -7.28 -16.79
CA ASN A 1046 -27.58 -6.09 -16.01
C ASN A 1046 -26.57 -5.59 -14.96
N ASP A 1047 -25.26 -5.77 -15.16
CA ASP A 1047 -24.23 -5.15 -14.32
C ASP A 1047 -23.48 -4.05 -15.07
N ASP A 1048 -23.92 -2.79 -14.89
CA ASP A 1048 -23.35 -1.61 -15.54
C ASP A 1048 -21.90 -1.30 -15.11
N SER A 1049 -21.36 -1.99 -14.10
CA SER A 1049 -19.95 -1.87 -13.74
C SER A 1049 -19.03 -2.52 -14.77
N TYR A 1050 -19.57 -3.43 -15.58
CA TYR A 1050 -18.86 -4.16 -16.63
C TYR A 1050 -19.03 -3.50 -17.99
N GLU A 1051 -17.95 -3.50 -18.76
CA GLU A 1051 -17.89 -2.96 -20.10
C GLU A 1051 -17.20 -3.97 -21.03
N GLU A 1052 -17.80 -4.16 -22.21
CA GLU A 1052 -17.27 -5.05 -23.24
C GLU A 1052 -16.73 -4.21 -24.41
N ILE A 1053 -15.47 -4.46 -24.79
CA ILE A 1053 -14.82 -3.81 -25.92
C ILE A 1053 -14.47 -4.89 -26.93
N VAL A 1054 -15.15 -4.89 -28.09
CA VAL A 1054 -15.03 -5.94 -29.11
C VAL A 1054 -14.53 -5.39 -30.44
N PHE A 1055 -13.54 -6.07 -31.02
CA PHE A 1055 -13.11 -5.92 -32.40
C PHE A 1055 -13.18 -7.27 -33.12
N THR A 1056 -13.70 -7.30 -34.34
CA THR A 1056 -13.92 -8.56 -35.07
C THR A 1056 -13.73 -8.39 -36.58
N ASP A 1057 -12.92 -9.25 -37.18
CA ASP A 1057 -12.87 -9.51 -38.63
C ASP A 1057 -13.09 -11.02 -38.85
N ILE A 1058 -14.35 -11.37 -39.15
CA ILE A 1058 -14.80 -12.76 -39.29
C ILE A 1058 -14.07 -13.47 -40.44
N LYS A 1059 -13.81 -12.78 -41.56
CA LYS A 1059 -13.16 -13.38 -42.73
C LYS A 1059 -11.70 -13.73 -42.45
N LYS A 1060 -11.00 -12.90 -41.67
CA LYS A 1060 -9.61 -13.15 -41.26
C LYS A 1060 -9.48 -13.99 -39.98
N ARG A 1061 -10.59 -14.47 -39.41
CA ARG A 1061 -10.62 -15.16 -38.10
C ARG A 1061 -9.96 -14.35 -36.98
N TYR A 1062 -10.08 -13.04 -37.06
CA TYR A 1062 -9.53 -12.13 -36.07
C TYR A 1062 -10.64 -11.73 -35.10
N TYR A 1063 -10.47 -12.03 -33.81
CA TYR A 1063 -11.41 -11.66 -32.77
C TYR A 1063 -10.65 -11.18 -31.54
N LYS A 1064 -10.98 -9.99 -31.06
CA LYS A 1064 -10.40 -9.40 -29.86
C LYS A 1064 -11.52 -8.86 -29.00
N LYS A 1065 -11.65 -9.37 -27.80
CA LYS A 1065 -12.59 -8.89 -26.79
C LYS A 1065 -11.85 -8.56 -25.52
N CYS A 1066 -12.18 -7.44 -24.90
CA CYS A 1066 -11.68 -7.00 -23.61
C CYS A 1066 -12.87 -6.80 -22.68
N ILE A 1067 -12.75 -7.22 -21.43
CA ILE A 1067 -13.74 -7.00 -20.38
C ILE A 1067 -13.12 -6.11 -19.33
N VAL A 1068 -13.76 -4.96 -19.10
CA VAL A 1068 -13.35 -3.98 -18.12
C VAL A 1068 -14.41 -3.93 -17.03
N LYS A 1069 -14.01 -3.97 -15.76
CA LYS A 1069 -14.90 -3.80 -14.61
C LYS A 1069 -14.35 -2.68 -13.73
N ASP A 1070 -15.15 -1.67 -13.46
CA ASP A 1070 -14.74 -0.53 -12.61
C ASP A 1070 -13.41 0.10 -13.05
N ASP A 1071 -13.25 0.28 -14.37
CA ASP A 1071 -12.01 0.74 -15.01
C ASP A 1071 -10.83 -0.25 -14.92
N LEU A 1072 -10.98 -1.46 -14.36
CA LEU A 1072 -9.95 -2.49 -14.33
C LEU A 1072 -10.11 -3.45 -15.50
N LEU A 1073 -9.04 -3.71 -16.26
CA LEU A 1073 -9.06 -4.81 -17.21
C LEU A 1073 -9.06 -6.14 -16.44
N ILE A 1074 -10.15 -6.88 -16.55
CA ILE A 1074 -10.35 -8.15 -15.81
C ILE A 1074 -10.41 -9.36 -16.73
N GLY A 1075 -10.48 -9.14 -18.05
CA GLY A 1075 -10.72 -10.21 -19.00
C GLY A 1075 -10.33 -9.87 -20.43
N ALA A 1076 -9.89 -10.86 -21.18
CA ALA A 1076 -9.64 -10.75 -22.62
C ALA A 1076 -9.77 -12.08 -23.35
N VAL A 1077 -10.24 -12.05 -24.60
CA VAL A 1077 -10.22 -13.17 -25.55
C VAL A 1077 -9.56 -12.70 -26.84
N LEU A 1078 -8.47 -13.37 -27.24
CA LEU A 1078 -7.70 -13.04 -28.44
C LEU A 1078 -7.67 -14.24 -29.39
N MET A 1079 -8.05 -14.01 -30.65
CA MET A 1079 -8.02 -15.01 -31.73
C MET A 1079 -7.43 -14.39 -33.00
N GLY A 1080 -6.51 -15.10 -33.64
CA GLY A 1080 -5.83 -14.68 -34.88
C GLY A 1080 -4.49 -13.97 -34.66
N ASP A 1081 -4.30 -13.29 -33.52
CA ASP A 1081 -3.04 -12.66 -33.13
C ASP A 1081 -2.78 -12.84 -31.63
N LYS A 1082 -1.60 -13.37 -31.28
CA LYS A 1082 -1.15 -13.61 -29.90
C LYS A 1082 -0.07 -12.65 -29.44
N ASN A 1083 0.41 -11.73 -30.30
CA ASN A 1083 1.54 -10.86 -29.98
C ASN A 1083 1.26 -9.98 -28.75
N GLU A 1084 0.00 -9.62 -28.52
CA GLU A 1084 -0.43 -8.82 -27.38
C GLU A 1084 -0.74 -9.66 -26.11
N PHE A 1085 -0.69 -11.00 -26.16
CA PHE A 1085 -1.07 -11.86 -25.02
C PHE A 1085 -0.35 -11.50 -23.72
N ALA A 1086 0.96 -11.30 -23.80
CA ALA A 1086 1.78 -10.97 -22.63
C ALA A 1086 1.41 -9.60 -22.04
N GLU A 1087 1.06 -8.63 -22.89
CA GLU A 1087 0.59 -7.31 -22.46
C GLU A 1087 -0.74 -7.42 -21.72
N PHE A 1088 -1.74 -8.07 -22.34
CA PHE A 1088 -3.06 -8.28 -21.73
C PHE A 1088 -2.97 -9.07 -20.42
N LYS A 1089 -2.15 -10.12 -20.38
CA LYS A 1089 -1.87 -10.90 -19.17
C LYS A 1089 -1.33 -9.99 -18.07
N THR A 1090 -0.28 -9.22 -18.37
CA THR A 1090 0.33 -8.30 -17.40
C THR A 1090 -0.66 -7.25 -16.92
N MET A 1091 -1.50 -6.72 -17.83
CA MET A 1091 -2.51 -5.73 -17.49
C MET A 1091 -3.58 -6.29 -16.55
N ILE A 1092 -4.08 -7.50 -16.81
CA ILE A 1092 -5.07 -8.19 -15.98
C ILE A 1092 -4.47 -8.62 -14.64
N GLU A 1093 -3.26 -9.17 -14.63
CA GLU A 1093 -2.53 -9.57 -13.41
C GLU A 1093 -2.30 -8.40 -12.46
N ASN A 1094 -1.87 -7.26 -13.01
CA ASN A 1094 -1.64 -6.06 -12.23
C ASN A 1094 -2.93 -5.30 -11.90
N LYS A 1095 -4.11 -5.78 -12.36
CA LYS A 1095 -5.39 -5.05 -12.30
C LYS A 1095 -5.20 -3.60 -12.73
N THR A 1096 -4.68 -3.46 -13.95
CA THR A 1096 -4.32 -2.16 -14.52
C THR A 1096 -5.58 -1.38 -14.81
N GLU A 1097 -5.62 -0.16 -14.30
CA GLU A 1097 -6.73 0.73 -14.53
C GLU A 1097 -6.67 1.34 -15.96
N MET A 1098 -7.81 1.45 -16.62
CA MET A 1098 -7.96 1.51 -18.09
C MET A 1098 -8.18 2.90 -18.67
N ALA A 1099 -8.44 3.91 -17.84
CA ALA A 1099 -8.81 5.26 -18.27
C ALA A 1099 -7.90 5.81 -19.39
N ASP A 1100 -6.59 5.62 -19.30
CA ASP A 1100 -5.61 6.15 -20.26
C ASP A 1100 -5.23 5.16 -21.40
N LYS A 1101 -5.67 3.90 -21.31
CA LYS A 1101 -5.30 2.82 -22.24
C LYS A 1101 -6.44 2.34 -23.14
N ARG A 1102 -7.68 2.75 -22.85
CA ARG A 1102 -8.90 2.29 -23.54
C ARG A 1102 -8.82 2.42 -25.07
N ASP A 1103 -8.46 3.61 -25.57
CA ASP A 1103 -8.42 3.89 -27.01
C ASP A 1103 -7.28 3.15 -27.73
N LYS A 1104 -6.26 2.72 -26.99
CA LYS A 1104 -5.08 2.02 -27.52
C LYS A 1104 -5.36 0.54 -27.77
N LEU A 1105 -6.22 -0.11 -26.96
CA LEU A 1105 -6.51 -1.54 -27.09
C LEU A 1105 -7.15 -1.92 -28.44
N LEU A 1106 -7.83 -0.98 -29.10
CA LEU A 1106 -8.57 -1.23 -30.34
C LEU A 1106 -7.75 -0.98 -31.62
N ARG A 1107 -6.63 -0.28 -31.53
CA ARG A 1107 -5.73 -0.03 -32.68
C ARG A 1107 -4.60 -1.04 -32.56
N GLY A 1108 -4.64 -2.14 -33.31
CA GLY A 1108 -3.78 -3.33 -33.20
C GLY A 1108 -2.28 -3.12 -33.45
N SER A 1109 -1.66 -2.20 -32.71
CA SER A 1109 -0.22 -1.96 -32.66
C SER A 1109 0.07 -1.09 -31.42
N SER A 1110 0.16 -1.70 -30.24
CA SER A 1110 0.90 -1.10 -29.14
C SER A 1110 2.40 -1.32 -29.43
N ASN A 1111 3.16 -0.24 -29.62
CA ASN A 1111 4.63 -0.28 -29.58
C ASN A 1111 5.12 -0.22 -28.11
N ASP A 1112 4.31 -0.69 -27.15
CA ASP A 1112 4.62 -0.57 -25.73
C ASP A 1112 5.81 -1.49 -25.40
N VAL A 1113 6.93 -0.87 -25.01
CA VAL A 1113 8.15 -1.58 -24.63
C VAL A 1113 7.91 -2.20 -23.25
N PRO A 1114 8.15 -3.51 -23.05
CA PRO A 1114 7.96 -4.15 -21.75
C PRO A 1114 8.85 -3.49 -20.68
N VAL A 1115 8.38 -3.47 -19.43
CA VAL A 1115 9.18 -2.95 -18.29
C VAL A 1115 10.44 -3.81 -18.14
N LEU A 1116 11.61 -3.21 -18.36
CA LEU A 1116 12.89 -3.89 -18.20
C LEU A 1116 13.54 -3.47 -16.87
N GLY A 1117 13.92 -4.46 -16.05
CA GLY A 1117 14.57 -4.23 -14.77
C GLY A 1117 13.65 -3.64 -13.69
N LYS A 1118 14.24 -3.04 -12.66
CA LYS A 1118 13.51 -2.44 -11.53
C LYS A 1118 12.58 -1.33 -12.03
N LEU A 1119 11.31 -1.34 -11.60
CA LEU A 1119 10.36 -0.28 -11.92
C LEU A 1119 10.83 1.08 -11.36
N VAL A 1120 10.94 2.07 -12.24
CA VAL A 1120 11.32 3.46 -11.91
C VAL A 1120 10.08 4.36 -11.92
N CYS A 1121 9.25 4.27 -12.97
CA CYS A 1121 8.05 5.07 -13.14
C CYS A 1121 6.76 4.24 -13.04
N SER A 1122 5.99 4.39 -11.96
CA SER A 1122 4.69 3.71 -11.81
C SER A 1122 3.58 4.30 -12.71
N CYS A 1123 3.72 5.54 -13.19
CA CYS A 1123 2.70 6.16 -14.04
C CYS A 1123 2.77 5.64 -15.47
N SER A 1124 3.97 5.64 -16.05
CA SER A 1124 4.19 5.23 -17.43
C SER A 1124 4.62 3.76 -17.55
N GLN A 1125 4.73 3.05 -16.42
CA GLN A 1125 5.26 1.67 -16.35
C GLN A 1125 6.60 1.55 -17.07
N VAL A 1126 7.62 2.25 -16.56
CA VAL A 1126 8.99 2.26 -17.14
C VAL A 1126 9.99 1.76 -16.12
N GLY A 1127 10.81 0.80 -16.52
CA GLY A 1127 11.87 0.21 -15.69
C GLY A 1127 13.24 0.83 -15.95
N ALA A 1128 14.17 0.59 -15.03
CA ALA A 1128 15.56 1.07 -15.11
C ALA A 1128 16.27 0.57 -16.37
N GLY A 1129 15.99 -0.67 -16.79
CA GLY A 1129 16.53 -1.25 -18.02
C GLY A 1129 16.05 -0.53 -19.27
N ASN A 1130 14.80 -0.04 -19.31
CA ASN A 1130 14.30 0.75 -20.44
C ASN A 1130 15.06 2.07 -20.57
N ILE A 1131 15.32 2.71 -19.44
CA ILE A 1131 16.06 3.97 -19.36
C ILE A 1131 17.53 3.75 -19.76
N GLN A 1132 18.16 2.70 -19.23
CA GLN A 1132 19.53 2.32 -19.58
C GLN A 1132 19.69 1.99 -21.06
N GLU A 1133 18.72 1.29 -21.66
CA GLU A 1133 18.73 0.99 -23.10
C GLU A 1133 18.60 2.26 -23.93
N ALA A 1134 17.74 3.20 -23.54
CA ALA A 1134 17.62 4.50 -24.21
C ALA A 1134 18.92 5.31 -24.12
N ILE A 1135 19.60 5.30 -22.97
CA ILE A 1135 20.92 5.93 -22.78
C ILE A 1135 21.97 5.24 -23.67
N ALA A 1136 22.01 3.90 -23.68
CA ALA A 1136 22.94 3.13 -24.52
C ALA A 1136 22.73 3.37 -26.03
N LYS A 1137 21.50 3.73 -26.43
CA LYS A 1137 21.15 4.18 -27.80
C LYS A 1137 21.50 5.65 -28.09
N GLY A 1138 22.26 6.31 -27.22
CA GLY A 1138 22.78 7.67 -27.42
C GLY A 1138 21.91 8.79 -26.85
N CYS A 1139 20.97 8.50 -25.95
CA CYS A 1139 20.17 9.54 -25.28
C CYS A 1139 20.89 10.05 -24.03
N ASP A 1140 21.60 11.19 -24.14
CA ASP A 1140 22.42 11.76 -23.07
C ASP A 1140 21.85 13.04 -22.41
N ASP A 1141 20.76 13.57 -22.97
CA ASP A 1141 19.96 14.66 -22.39
C ASP A 1141 18.80 14.13 -21.53
N PHE A 1142 18.56 14.78 -20.39
CA PHE A 1142 17.52 14.39 -19.44
C PHE A 1142 16.10 14.56 -20.00
N THR A 1143 15.85 15.65 -20.72
CA THR A 1143 14.52 15.95 -21.28
C THR A 1143 14.22 14.99 -22.43
N GLU A 1144 15.18 14.78 -23.32
CA GLU A 1144 15.07 13.81 -24.40
C GLU A 1144 14.84 12.39 -23.86
N LEU A 1145 15.53 12.01 -22.77
CA LEU A 1145 15.37 10.71 -22.13
C LEU A 1145 13.97 10.53 -21.55
N CYS A 1146 13.43 11.55 -20.88
CA CYS A 1146 12.05 11.54 -20.39
C CYS A 1146 11.04 11.44 -21.55
N ASN A 1147 11.28 12.16 -22.65
CA ASN A 1147 10.42 12.14 -23.83
C ASN A 1147 10.43 10.79 -24.56
N LYS A 1148 11.59 10.15 -24.70
CA LYS A 1148 11.73 8.84 -25.35
C LYS A 1148 11.15 7.71 -24.51
N THR A 1149 11.40 7.73 -23.20
CA THR A 1149 11.00 6.63 -22.31
C THR A 1149 9.60 6.81 -21.73
N GLY A 1150 9.08 8.04 -21.68
CA GLY A 1150 7.87 8.40 -20.95
C GLY A 1150 8.05 8.50 -19.43
N ALA A 1151 9.21 8.12 -18.88
CA ALA A 1151 9.50 8.28 -17.47
C ALA A 1151 9.64 9.76 -17.12
N GLY A 1152 8.99 10.20 -16.04
CA GLY A 1152 9.07 11.58 -15.57
C GLY A 1152 8.07 12.54 -16.22
N LEU A 1153 7.33 12.13 -17.25
CA LEU A 1153 6.31 12.96 -17.93
C LEU A 1153 4.93 12.96 -17.26
N GLY A 1154 4.59 11.91 -16.50
CA GLY A 1154 3.34 11.83 -15.72
C GLY A 1154 3.40 12.68 -14.45
N CYS A 1155 3.43 12.04 -13.27
CA CYS A 1155 3.54 12.77 -12.00
C CYS A 1155 4.91 13.42 -11.73
N GLY A 1156 5.93 13.07 -12.53
CA GLY A 1156 7.31 13.52 -12.32
C GLY A 1156 8.03 12.94 -11.09
N SER A 1157 7.39 12.13 -10.24
CA SER A 1157 8.01 11.61 -9.00
C SER A 1157 9.23 10.70 -9.21
N CYS A 1158 9.45 10.20 -10.43
CA CYS A 1158 10.60 9.36 -10.78
C CYS A 1158 11.74 10.14 -11.45
N LYS A 1159 11.60 11.45 -11.66
CA LYS A 1159 12.63 12.27 -12.37
C LYS A 1159 13.99 12.23 -11.68
N THR A 1160 14.03 12.17 -10.35
CA THR A 1160 15.29 12.06 -9.58
C THR A 1160 16.02 10.76 -9.89
N GLU A 1161 15.32 9.62 -9.86
CA GLU A 1161 15.88 8.31 -10.21
C GLU A 1161 16.28 8.23 -11.70
N VAL A 1162 15.52 8.85 -12.61
CA VAL A 1162 15.89 8.97 -14.03
C VAL A 1162 17.20 9.76 -14.20
N ARG A 1163 17.38 10.88 -13.48
CA ARG A 1163 18.62 11.68 -13.50
C ARG A 1163 19.80 10.88 -12.97
N GLU A 1164 19.59 10.14 -11.89
CA GLU A 1164 20.63 9.31 -11.28
C GLU A 1164 21.12 8.23 -12.27
N LEU A 1165 20.20 7.54 -12.95
CA LEU A 1165 20.56 6.56 -13.98
C LEU A 1165 21.34 7.20 -15.16
N LEU A 1166 20.95 8.41 -15.56
CA LEU A 1166 21.66 9.18 -16.60
C LEU A 1166 23.04 9.66 -16.14
N GLN A 1167 23.21 10.03 -14.86
CA GLN A 1167 24.50 10.47 -14.32
C GLN A 1167 25.46 9.29 -14.13
N ASN A 1168 24.97 8.18 -13.57
CA ASN A 1168 25.78 6.98 -13.32
C ASN A 1168 26.33 6.36 -14.62
N SER A 1169 25.58 6.45 -15.72
CA SER A 1169 26.03 6.01 -17.04
C SER A 1169 27.12 6.90 -17.64
N LYS A 1170 27.13 8.22 -17.34
CA LYS A 1170 28.20 9.15 -17.77
C LYS A 1170 29.54 8.93 -17.04
N VAL A 1171 29.54 8.25 -15.90
CA VAL A 1171 30.76 7.92 -15.12
C VAL A 1171 31.44 6.64 -15.62
N LEU A 1172 30.75 5.84 -16.43
CA LEU A 1172 31.22 4.55 -16.97
C LEU A 1172 31.75 4.64 -18.42
N VAL A 1173 31.81 5.84 -19.01
CA VAL A 1173 32.33 6.11 -20.37
C VAL A 1173 33.72 6.73 -20.33
#